data_AF-A0A1X1VZG5-F1
#
_entry.id   AF-A0A1X1VZG5-F1
#
_cell.length_a   1.000
_cell.length_b   1.000
_cell.length_c   1.000
_cell.angle_alpha   90.00
_cell.angle_beta   90.00
_cell.angle_gamma   90.00
#
_symmetry.space_group_name_H-M   'P 1'
#
loop_
_entity.id
_entity.type
_entity.pdbx_description
1 polymer ?
#
loop_
_entity_poly.entity_id
_entity_poly.type
_entity_poly.pdbx_seq_one_letter_code
_entity_poly.pdbx_strand_id
1 'polypeptide(L)'
;MTTTAPASSVAPATSRDQRRPRSDRRDVFELRKQFPPRVNPVSWEATEASRGRVLARVLTTPFTADNAEYQAEVRRGVRTVLDWLATMPGSTLQARWTASGAEHAADWRILAVTPLAAGRTETAVSNLKSRFSRGLSVLICADVIRPSLGWLLATPSPKNLATALARSRDPQGFAVLNDQCQRLAVGDWARGIALARIAMIMAGKGGRAIDITAGDCIQMVQLAAEATKASGRDRGYRSAFFYQLVRSLGRFPDNAPASTRAFHVHGQMSVEEMIDRYGIQCRPIRDLLVDYLRELQAGSDYATVLQLSYVLGKLFWRDLELHHPGIASLGLHHEVAAAWKLRMQVKTTTTVEGGELVERHTPRLSAIQHLGNVRTFYLDIAQWAADDPARWGPWVAVCPIRGGELTSGRAKTAAARKSRMDQRTRERLPVLPTLVTAAENRRQRATQALAAVLATEPGREITIDGQALRRAEHSPESGTHLWAEDPATCSRRDLKAEERRAFWAWASIEVLRLTGIRIEELTELSHHSLIQYRHATTGELIPLLQITPSKTDAERLLVISPELADVLATIVTRIRQPDGGIPLVSAYDYHERIWNPPMPLLFQWHWRLEDRPLSPNMIRQLINDTLASTELTGASGAPLRVTPHDFRRLFITDAEMSDVAADASFSGRRERFLAGA
;
A
#
# COMPACT_ATOMS: atom_id res chain seq x y z
N MET A 1 3.61 -3.08 71.07
CA MET A 1 2.91 -4.10 70.26
C MET A 1 2.30 -3.41 69.05
N THR A 2 2.97 -3.50 67.90
CA THR A 2 2.49 -3.09 66.56
C THR A 2 3.60 -3.49 65.56
N THR A 3 3.73 -4.79 65.29
CA THR A 3 3.38 -5.45 64.01
C THR A 3 4.03 -4.78 62.78
N THR A 4 5.22 -5.26 62.46
CA THR A 4 5.99 -4.98 61.25
C THR A 4 5.42 -5.78 60.07
N ALA A 5 4.97 -5.12 59.01
CA ALA A 5 4.61 -5.75 57.74
C ALA A 5 5.86 -5.81 56.82
N PRO A 6 6.10 -6.92 56.09
CA PRO A 6 7.27 -7.03 55.22
C PRO A 6 7.03 -6.31 53.89
N ALA A 7 8.07 -5.63 53.42
CA ALA A 7 8.14 -4.92 52.16
C ALA A 7 7.90 -5.87 50.97
N SER A 8 6.87 -5.59 50.18
CA SER A 8 6.68 -6.21 48.87
C SER A 8 7.70 -5.65 47.88
N SER A 9 8.64 -6.49 47.43
CA SER A 9 9.55 -6.15 46.34
C SER A 9 8.77 -6.04 45.03
N VAL A 10 8.47 -4.81 44.62
CA VAL A 10 7.97 -4.51 43.28
C VAL A 10 9.09 -4.80 42.29
N ALA A 11 8.98 -5.92 41.57
CA ALA A 11 9.84 -6.21 40.44
C ALA A 11 9.69 -5.11 39.39
N PRO A 12 10.78 -4.59 38.80
CA PRO A 12 10.70 -3.50 37.85
C PRO A 12 10.00 -3.95 36.57
N ALA A 13 9.07 -3.11 36.11
CA ALA A 13 8.36 -3.24 34.84
C ALA A 13 9.35 -3.55 33.71
N THR A 14 9.22 -4.75 33.13
CA THR A 14 10.04 -5.19 32.00
C THR A 14 9.85 -4.23 30.84
N SER A 15 10.97 -3.70 30.38
CA SER A 15 11.09 -2.72 29.32
C SER A 15 10.34 -3.14 28.06
N ARG A 16 9.51 -2.21 27.58
CA ARG A 16 8.83 -2.17 26.28
C ARG A 16 9.64 -2.80 25.14
N ASP A 17 8.99 -3.72 24.44
CA ASP A 17 9.01 -3.95 22.99
C ASP A 17 10.29 -3.47 22.28
N GLN A 18 11.40 -4.21 22.43
CA GLN A 18 12.48 -4.21 21.43
C GLN A 18 11.95 -4.86 20.14
N ARG A 19 11.05 -4.17 19.43
CA ARG A 19 10.87 -4.41 18.00
C ARG A 19 12.20 -4.07 17.36
N ARG A 20 12.99 -5.09 17.02
CA ARG A 20 13.98 -4.95 15.95
C ARG A 20 13.31 -4.23 14.78
N PRO A 21 13.96 -3.26 14.13
CA PRO A 21 13.40 -2.64 12.96
C PRO A 21 13.03 -3.75 11.98
N ARG A 22 11.73 -3.88 11.67
CA ARG A 22 11.29 -4.69 10.52
C ARG A 22 12.15 -4.23 9.35
N SER A 23 12.68 -5.17 8.56
CA SER A 23 13.46 -4.85 7.36
C SER A 23 12.60 -3.98 6.45
N ASP A 24 12.73 -2.67 6.62
CA ASP A 24 11.77 -1.73 6.06
C ASP A 24 12.10 -1.63 4.58
N ARG A 25 11.37 -2.43 3.79
CA ARG A 25 11.31 -2.44 2.32
C ARG A 25 12.43 -3.19 1.60
N ARG A 26 12.57 -4.49 1.91
CA ARG A 26 13.34 -5.45 1.08
C ARG A 26 13.04 -5.32 -0.41
N ASP A 27 11.80 -5.00 -0.77
CA ASP A 27 11.34 -5.01 -2.17
C ASP A 27 11.69 -3.75 -2.93
N VAL A 28 11.73 -2.61 -2.24
CA VAL A 28 12.30 -1.39 -2.83
C VAL A 28 13.80 -1.58 -3.05
N PHE A 29 14.47 -2.36 -2.19
CA PHE A 29 15.88 -2.72 -2.36
C PHE A 29 16.10 -3.70 -3.53
N GLU A 30 15.29 -4.76 -3.65
CA GLU A 30 15.36 -5.66 -4.82
C GLU A 30 15.00 -4.94 -6.13
N LEU A 31 13.97 -4.08 -6.12
CA LEU A 31 13.66 -3.20 -7.25
C LEU A 31 14.83 -2.28 -7.59
N ARG A 32 15.58 -1.80 -6.60
CA ARG A 32 16.77 -0.97 -6.84
C ARG A 32 17.93 -1.76 -7.43
N LYS A 33 18.06 -3.06 -7.15
CA LYS A 33 19.03 -3.93 -7.83
C LYS A 33 18.64 -4.13 -9.29
N GLN A 34 17.35 -4.37 -9.55
CA GLN A 34 16.83 -4.55 -10.91
C GLN A 34 16.89 -3.25 -11.73
N PHE A 35 16.62 -2.11 -11.09
CA PHE A 35 16.62 -0.78 -11.68
C PHE A 35 17.61 0.10 -10.92
N PRO A 36 18.92 -0.01 -11.20
CA PRO A 36 19.92 0.82 -10.54
C PRO A 36 19.68 2.31 -10.87
N PRO A 37 19.74 3.23 -9.88
CA PRO A 37 19.67 4.65 -10.15
C PRO A 37 20.88 5.11 -10.95
N ARG A 38 20.76 6.22 -11.68
CA ARG A 38 21.89 6.79 -12.41
C ARG A 38 23.03 7.12 -11.44
N VAL A 39 24.25 6.78 -11.80
CA VAL A 39 25.44 7.13 -11.03
C VAL A 39 25.78 8.59 -11.31
N ASN A 40 26.09 9.35 -10.26
CA ASN A 40 26.59 10.69 -10.43
C ASN A 40 28.07 10.62 -10.84
N PRO A 41 28.46 11.24 -11.95
CA PRO A 41 29.87 11.31 -12.30
C PRO A 41 30.64 12.08 -11.21
N VAL A 42 31.88 11.68 -10.95
CA VAL A 42 32.76 12.34 -9.97
C VAL A 42 33.05 13.79 -10.38
N SER A 43 33.09 14.05 -11.69
CA SER A 43 33.29 15.36 -12.28
C SER A 43 32.54 15.50 -13.60
N TRP A 44 32.25 16.74 -13.99
CA TRP A 44 31.60 17.10 -15.26
C TRP A 44 31.96 18.56 -15.61
N GLU A 45 31.75 18.95 -16.87
CA GLU A 45 32.24 20.23 -17.41
C GLU A 45 31.89 21.46 -16.53
N ALA A 46 30.65 21.53 -16.05
CA ALA A 46 30.18 22.69 -15.28
C ALA A 46 30.84 22.83 -13.89
N THR A 47 31.25 21.74 -13.25
CA THR A 47 31.92 21.77 -11.94
C THR A 47 33.43 22.04 -12.05
N GLU A 48 34.03 21.74 -13.20
CA GLU A 48 35.44 22.03 -13.54
C GLU A 48 35.65 23.45 -14.05
N ALA A 49 34.56 24.13 -14.45
CA ALA A 49 34.63 25.47 -14.97
C ALA A 49 35.28 26.45 -13.98
N SER A 50 36.18 27.29 -14.49
CA SER A 50 36.80 28.35 -13.69
C SER A 50 35.74 29.31 -13.14
N ARG A 51 36.06 29.97 -12.02
CA ARG A 51 35.18 30.98 -11.41
C ARG A 51 34.65 32.00 -12.42
N GLY A 52 35.52 32.50 -13.31
CA GLY A 52 35.14 33.45 -14.35
C GLY A 52 34.11 32.87 -15.32
N ARG A 53 34.31 31.63 -15.79
CA ARG A 53 33.37 30.94 -16.69
C ARG A 53 32.03 30.66 -16.00
N VAL A 54 32.05 30.26 -14.72
CA VAL A 54 30.83 30.06 -13.93
C VAL A 54 30.05 31.37 -13.81
N LEU A 55 30.70 32.47 -13.42
CA LEU A 55 30.05 33.78 -13.31
C LEU A 55 29.51 34.27 -14.65
N ALA A 56 30.27 34.11 -15.73
CA ALA A 56 29.81 34.49 -17.07
C ALA A 56 28.54 33.72 -17.47
N ARG A 57 28.44 32.43 -17.12
CA ARG A 57 27.29 31.58 -17.43
C ARG A 57 26.07 31.88 -16.55
N VAL A 58 26.24 32.00 -15.24
CA VAL A 58 25.10 32.06 -14.31
C VAL A 58 24.54 33.48 -14.10
N LEU A 59 25.17 34.49 -14.70
CA LEU A 59 24.71 35.88 -14.68
C LEU A 59 24.03 36.31 -15.99
N THR A 60 23.75 35.37 -16.89
CA THR A 60 22.99 35.58 -18.14
C THR A 60 21.72 34.71 -18.15
N THR A 61 20.83 34.96 -19.12
CA THR A 61 19.67 34.10 -19.40
C THR A 61 20.13 32.64 -19.58
N PRO A 62 19.44 31.64 -19.01
CA PRO A 62 18.14 31.70 -18.32
C PRO A 62 18.21 31.79 -16.78
N PHE A 63 19.37 32.12 -16.20
CA PHE A 63 19.57 32.18 -14.74
C PHE A 63 19.21 33.54 -14.13
N THR A 64 19.09 34.57 -14.96
CA THR A 64 18.70 35.93 -14.56
C THR A 64 17.21 36.01 -14.20
N ALA A 65 16.87 36.98 -13.35
CA ALA A 65 15.50 37.39 -13.07
C ALA A 65 15.26 38.82 -13.58
N ASP A 66 14.01 39.14 -13.93
CA ASP A 66 13.64 40.44 -14.49
C ASP A 66 13.75 41.58 -13.45
N ASN A 67 13.55 41.26 -12.18
CA ASN A 67 13.74 42.23 -11.09
C ASN A 67 15.24 42.51 -10.85
N ALA A 68 15.66 43.74 -11.16
CA ALA A 68 17.06 44.18 -11.08
C ALA A 68 17.65 44.11 -9.66
N GLU A 69 16.89 44.48 -8.62
CA GLU A 69 17.33 44.43 -7.23
C GLU A 69 17.52 42.98 -6.76
N TYR A 70 16.56 42.12 -7.08
CA TYR A 70 16.65 40.69 -6.80
C TYR A 70 17.83 40.08 -7.55
N GLN A 71 18.05 40.43 -8.82
CA GLN A 71 19.16 39.95 -9.62
C GLN A 71 20.51 40.42 -9.08
N ALA A 72 20.59 41.64 -8.52
CA ALA A 72 21.79 42.12 -7.84
C ALA A 72 22.10 41.28 -6.58
N GLU A 73 21.10 40.93 -5.78
CA GLU A 73 21.28 40.04 -4.63
C GLU A 73 21.64 38.60 -5.02
N VAL A 74 21.07 38.07 -6.11
CA VAL A 74 21.47 36.77 -6.67
C VAL A 74 22.93 36.80 -7.10
N ARG A 75 23.36 37.85 -7.82
CA ARG A 75 24.77 38.03 -8.24
C ARG A 75 25.72 38.07 -7.04
N ARG A 76 25.35 38.82 -5.99
CA ARG A 76 26.12 38.85 -4.73
C ARG A 76 26.16 37.47 -4.11
N GLY A 77 25.03 36.78 -4.04
CA GLY A 77 24.93 35.42 -3.49
C GLY A 77 25.80 34.40 -4.19
N VAL A 78 25.78 34.36 -5.53
CA VAL A 78 26.65 33.46 -6.31
C VAL A 78 28.12 33.73 -5.98
N ARG A 79 28.55 35.00 -5.97
CA ARG A 79 29.94 35.36 -5.63
C ARG A 79 30.31 34.89 -4.24
N THR A 80 29.47 35.17 -3.24
CA THR A 80 29.72 34.77 -1.84
C THR A 80 29.81 33.25 -1.68
N VAL A 81 28.95 32.48 -2.36
CA VAL A 81 29.05 31.00 -2.32
C VAL A 81 30.35 30.53 -2.97
N LEU A 82 30.73 31.09 -4.12
CA LEU A 82 31.98 30.72 -4.79
C LEU A 82 33.23 31.13 -3.97
N ASP A 83 33.18 32.26 -3.26
CA ASP A 83 34.25 32.69 -2.35
C ASP A 83 34.39 31.71 -1.18
N TRP A 84 33.28 31.30 -0.59
CA TRP A 84 33.27 30.30 0.47
C TRP A 84 33.76 28.92 0.00
N LEU A 85 33.35 28.46 -1.18
CA LEU A 85 33.85 27.20 -1.72
C LEU A 85 35.33 27.27 -2.12
N ALA A 86 35.85 28.46 -2.45
CA ALA A 86 37.27 28.64 -2.75
C ALA A 86 38.18 28.33 -1.55
N THR A 87 37.66 28.45 -0.32
CA THR A 87 38.40 28.11 0.91
C THR A 87 38.40 26.62 1.22
N MET A 88 37.59 25.82 0.52
CA MET A 88 37.49 24.37 0.73
C MET A 88 38.51 23.63 -0.14
N PRO A 89 39.03 22.46 0.29
CA PRO A 89 39.90 21.64 -0.55
C PRO A 89 39.12 21.00 -1.71
N GLY A 90 39.76 20.83 -2.86
CA GLY A 90 39.19 20.16 -4.04
C GLY A 90 39.53 20.85 -5.37
N SER A 91 39.68 20.06 -6.43
CA SER A 91 39.96 20.55 -7.78
C SER A 91 38.72 21.07 -8.52
N THR A 92 37.53 20.64 -8.12
CA THR A 92 36.24 21.04 -8.73
C THR A 92 35.32 21.71 -7.71
N LEU A 93 34.32 22.46 -8.17
CA LEU A 93 33.35 23.11 -7.28
C LEU A 93 32.49 22.09 -6.51
N GLN A 94 32.19 20.95 -7.13
CA GLN A 94 31.53 19.82 -6.48
C GLN A 94 32.42 19.19 -5.39
N ALA A 95 33.71 18.96 -5.66
CA ALA A 95 34.63 18.42 -4.64
C ALA A 95 34.72 19.36 -3.43
N ARG A 96 34.77 20.68 -3.68
CA ARG A 96 34.74 21.72 -2.64
C ARG A 96 33.43 21.73 -1.85
N TRP A 97 32.30 21.56 -2.54
CA TRP A 97 30.99 21.41 -1.89
C TRP A 97 30.96 20.19 -0.96
N THR A 98 31.42 19.03 -1.44
CA THR A 98 31.49 17.80 -0.63
C THR A 98 32.43 17.97 0.56
N ALA A 99 33.60 18.58 0.38
CA ALA A 99 34.56 18.84 1.44
C ALA A 99 34.08 19.86 2.48
N SER A 100 33.12 20.72 2.14
CA SER A 100 32.60 21.75 3.05
C SER A 100 31.83 21.18 4.26
N GLY A 101 31.42 19.91 4.21
CA GLY A 101 30.56 19.30 5.23
C GLY A 101 29.10 19.79 5.21
N ALA A 102 28.71 20.63 4.25
CA ALA A 102 27.38 21.22 4.14
C ALA A 102 26.25 20.18 4.16
N GLU A 103 26.47 19.00 3.56
CA GLU A 103 25.45 17.97 3.50
C GLU A 103 25.18 17.26 4.84
N HIS A 104 26.09 17.38 5.80
CA HIS A 104 25.97 16.79 7.13
C HIS A 104 25.45 17.76 8.19
N ALA A 105 25.33 19.05 7.85
CA ALA A 105 24.85 20.08 8.77
C ALA A 105 23.33 20.22 8.74
N ALA A 106 22.71 20.37 9.91
CA ALA A 106 21.27 20.62 10.02
C ALA A 106 20.84 21.93 9.32
N ASP A 107 21.67 22.97 9.42
CA ASP A 107 21.59 24.17 8.59
C ASP A 107 22.98 24.53 8.07
N TRP A 108 23.28 24.09 6.85
CA TRP A 108 24.56 24.34 6.18
C TRP A 108 24.94 25.82 6.08
N ARG A 109 23.95 26.72 6.09
CA ARG A 109 24.18 28.17 5.98
C ARG A 109 24.91 28.70 7.20
N ILE A 110 24.84 28.02 8.35
CA ILE A 110 25.62 28.36 9.53
C ILE A 110 27.11 28.22 9.22
N LEU A 111 27.54 27.11 8.61
CA LEU A 111 28.95 26.89 8.24
C LEU A 111 29.49 28.01 7.33
N ALA A 112 28.66 28.45 6.39
CA ALA A 112 29.04 29.48 5.43
C ALA A 112 29.03 30.91 6.02
N VAL A 113 28.13 31.18 6.98
CA VAL A 113 27.94 32.51 7.56
C VAL A 113 28.82 32.76 8.79
N THR A 114 29.15 31.73 9.59
CA THR A 114 29.94 31.88 10.81
C THR A 114 31.23 32.69 10.62
N PRO A 115 32.06 32.46 9.57
CA PRO A 115 33.26 33.27 9.35
C PRO A 115 32.98 34.76 9.08
N LEU A 116 31.76 35.09 8.66
CA LEU A 116 31.33 36.45 8.29
C LEU A 116 30.47 37.11 9.37
N ALA A 117 30.13 36.40 10.45
CA ALA A 117 29.13 36.81 11.42
C ALA A 117 29.67 37.77 12.51
N ALA A 118 30.99 37.82 12.71
CA ALA A 118 31.61 38.64 13.75
C ALA A 118 31.20 40.12 13.62
N GLY A 119 30.70 40.70 14.71
CA GLY A 119 30.27 42.11 14.78
C GLY A 119 28.99 42.44 14.02
N ARG A 120 28.26 41.46 13.47
CA ARG A 120 27.00 41.68 12.76
C ARG A 120 25.78 41.44 13.65
N THR A 121 24.72 42.19 13.40
CA THR A 121 23.41 41.96 14.01
C THR A 121 22.77 40.65 13.49
N GLU A 122 21.85 40.09 14.26
CA GLU A 122 21.11 38.88 13.87
C GLU A 122 20.38 39.04 12.52
N THR A 123 19.81 40.23 12.27
CA THR A 123 19.15 40.56 11.00
C THR A 123 20.13 40.51 9.83
N ALA A 124 21.35 41.04 10.01
CA ALA A 124 22.39 40.97 9.00
C ALA A 124 22.87 39.53 8.74
N VAL A 125 22.95 38.70 9.78
CA VAL A 125 23.25 37.26 9.67
C VAL A 125 22.14 36.51 8.93
N SER A 126 20.87 36.80 9.20
CA SER A 126 19.72 36.23 8.48
C SER A 126 19.72 36.60 6.99
N ASN A 127 20.03 37.87 6.68
CA ASN A 127 20.17 38.33 5.31
C ASN A 127 21.33 37.63 4.58
N LEU A 128 22.46 37.36 5.26
CA LEU A 128 23.54 36.55 4.71
C LEU A 128 23.09 35.11 4.41
N LYS A 129 22.38 34.44 5.33
CA LYS A 129 21.85 33.09 5.10
C LYS A 129 20.94 33.05 3.87
N SER A 130 20.08 34.07 3.70
CA SER A 130 19.21 34.20 2.53
C SER A 130 20.00 34.42 1.24
N ARG A 131 21.08 35.21 1.30
CA ARG A 131 21.99 35.44 0.17
C ARG A 131 22.72 34.17 -0.27
N PHE A 132 23.29 33.41 0.67
CA PHE A 132 23.90 32.11 0.39
C PHE A 132 22.91 31.13 -0.25
N SER A 133 21.67 31.11 0.26
CA SER A 133 20.61 30.27 -0.29
C SER A 133 20.32 30.58 -1.76
N ARG A 134 20.17 31.87 -2.11
CA ARG A 134 19.91 32.31 -3.50
C ARG A 134 21.08 31.96 -4.42
N GLY A 135 22.32 32.19 -3.97
CA GLY A 135 23.52 31.85 -4.72
C GLY A 135 23.61 30.34 -5.00
N LEU A 136 23.39 29.52 -3.97
CA LEU A 136 23.46 28.07 -4.11
C LEU A 136 22.34 27.54 -5.02
N SER A 137 21.11 28.08 -4.94
CA SER A 137 20.02 27.73 -5.88
C SER A 137 20.45 27.84 -7.34
N VAL A 138 21.11 28.95 -7.69
CA VAL A 138 21.55 29.20 -9.07
C VAL A 138 22.68 28.24 -9.48
N LEU A 139 23.64 27.98 -8.59
CA LEU A 139 24.72 27.02 -8.86
C LEU A 139 24.18 25.59 -9.04
N ILE A 140 23.15 25.20 -8.27
CA ILE A 140 22.45 23.93 -8.46
C ILE A 140 21.73 23.92 -9.81
N CYS A 141 20.98 24.97 -10.14
CA CYS A 141 20.25 25.05 -11.40
C CYS A 141 21.17 25.04 -12.63
N ALA A 142 22.34 25.67 -12.52
CA ALA A 142 23.38 25.70 -13.55
C ALA A 142 24.19 24.40 -13.63
N ASP A 143 23.87 23.43 -12.78
CA ASP A 143 24.54 22.14 -12.69
C ASP A 143 25.99 22.26 -12.25
N VAL A 144 26.39 23.36 -11.61
CA VAL A 144 27.76 23.55 -11.09
C VAL A 144 27.97 22.70 -9.83
N ILE A 145 26.91 22.56 -9.03
CA ILE A 145 26.86 21.73 -7.83
C ILE A 145 25.64 20.82 -7.95
N ARG A 146 25.83 19.51 -7.71
CA ARG A 146 24.77 18.51 -7.60
C ARG A 146 24.76 17.96 -6.17
N PRO A 147 23.89 18.48 -5.29
CA PRO A 147 23.78 17.97 -3.93
C PRO A 147 23.16 16.56 -3.90
N SER A 148 23.38 15.81 -2.82
CA SER A 148 22.70 14.52 -2.66
C SER A 148 21.18 14.68 -2.51
N LEU A 149 20.44 13.68 -2.98
CA LEU A 149 18.97 13.65 -2.86
C LEU A 149 18.52 13.65 -1.39
N GLY A 150 19.26 12.97 -0.50
CA GLY A 150 18.97 12.96 0.94
C GLY A 150 19.06 14.37 1.53
N TRP A 151 20.10 15.12 1.16
CA TRP A 151 20.23 16.52 1.57
C TRP A 151 19.13 17.39 1.00
N LEU A 152 18.79 17.25 -0.29
CA LEU A 152 17.71 18.04 -0.93
C LEU A 152 16.34 17.82 -0.28
N LEU A 153 16.08 16.62 0.24
CA LEU A 153 14.85 16.29 0.97
C LEU A 153 14.80 16.92 2.37
N ALA A 154 15.93 16.99 3.06
CA ALA A 154 16.02 17.44 4.45
C ALA A 154 16.32 18.94 4.60
N THR A 155 16.98 19.55 3.61
CA THR A 155 17.57 20.88 3.76
C THR A 155 16.54 21.97 4.03
N PRO A 156 16.81 22.91 4.96
CA PRO A 156 15.95 24.07 5.18
C PRO A 156 15.99 25.04 3.99
N SER A 157 17.03 25.01 3.15
CA SER A 157 17.22 25.92 2.02
C SER A 157 18.35 25.43 1.10
N PRO A 158 18.30 25.59 -0.22
CA PRO A 158 17.31 26.33 -1.00
C PRO A 158 15.96 25.61 -1.16
N LYS A 159 14.89 26.40 -1.29
CA LYS A 159 13.53 25.94 -1.61
C LYS A 159 13.18 26.34 -3.06
N ASN A 160 12.06 25.83 -3.58
CA ASN A 160 11.50 26.19 -4.89
C ASN A 160 12.37 25.84 -6.10
N LEU A 161 13.18 24.76 -6.01
CA LEU A 161 14.00 24.29 -7.13
C LEU A 161 13.18 23.92 -8.36
N ALA A 162 11.91 23.49 -8.21
CA ALA A 162 11.04 23.17 -9.34
C ALA A 162 10.84 24.36 -10.28
N THR A 163 10.46 25.52 -9.75
CA THR A 163 10.28 26.73 -10.55
C THR A 163 11.58 27.18 -11.22
N ALA A 164 12.69 27.12 -10.48
CA ALA A 164 13.99 27.55 -10.99
C ALA A 164 14.53 26.62 -12.10
N LEU A 165 14.40 25.30 -11.94
CA LEU A 165 14.80 24.31 -12.95
C LEU A 165 13.86 24.27 -14.15
N ALA A 166 12.55 24.49 -13.95
CA ALA A 166 11.61 24.70 -15.04
C ALA A 166 12.06 25.85 -15.92
N ARG A 167 12.41 27.01 -15.34
CA ARG A 167 12.88 28.17 -16.12
C ARG A 167 14.24 27.94 -16.80
N SER A 168 15.19 27.38 -16.06
CA SER A 168 16.61 27.43 -16.45
C SER A 168 17.16 26.19 -17.14
N ARG A 169 16.53 25.03 -16.95
CA ARG A 169 17.06 23.74 -17.44
C ARG A 169 16.11 23.00 -18.36
N ASP A 170 14.81 22.97 -18.04
CA ASP A 170 13.83 22.21 -18.83
C ASP A 170 12.45 22.88 -18.91
N PRO A 171 12.32 24.04 -19.59
CA PRO A 171 11.04 24.74 -19.70
C PRO A 171 9.96 23.90 -20.37
N GLN A 172 10.33 23.19 -21.43
CA GLN A 172 9.41 22.35 -22.20
C GLN A 172 8.96 21.14 -21.40
N GLY A 173 9.88 20.42 -20.74
CA GLY A 173 9.52 19.28 -19.90
C GLY A 173 8.59 19.67 -18.75
N PHE A 174 8.88 20.77 -18.05
CA PHE A 174 7.98 21.25 -16.99
C PHE A 174 6.65 21.80 -17.53
N ALA A 175 6.59 22.36 -18.74
CA ALA A 175 5.32 22.72 -19.36
C ALA A 175 4.45 21.48 -19.59
N VAL A 176 5.01 20.39 -20.14
CA VAL A 176 4.31 19.11 -20.33
C VAL A 176 3.83 18.53 -19.00
N LEU A 177 4.68 18.53 -17.96
CA LEU A 177 4.32 18.02 -16.63
C LEU A 177 3.21 18.84 -15.95
N ASN A 178 3.23 20.17 -16.12
CA ASN A 178 2.19 21.05 -15.60
C ASN A 178 0.87 20.87 -16.34
N ASP A 179 0.89 20.78 -17.67
CA ASP A 179 -0.28 20.46 -18.49
C ASP A 179 -0.92 19.14 -18.04
N GLN A 180 -0.12 18.09 -17.83
CA GLN A 180 -0.63 16.82 -17.30
C GLN A 180 -1.27 17.01 -15.91
N CYS A 181 -0.63 17.74 -15.00
CA CYS A 181 -1.21 17.99 -13.68
C CYS A 181 -2.54 18.77 -13.77
N GLN A 182 -2.66 19.72 -14.71
CA GLN A 182 -3.88 20.48 -14.97
C GLN A 182 -4.97 19.58 -15.53
N ARG A 183 -4.68 18.79 -16.57
CA ARG A 183 -5.61 17.80 -17.16
C ARG A 183 -6.09 16.74 -16.18
N LEU A 184 -5.33 16.48 -15.12
CA LEU A 184 -5.66 15.58 -14.02
C LEU A 184 -6.35 16.30 -12.84
N ALA A 185 -6.45 17.64 -12.86
CA ALA A 185 -6.96 18.47 -11.77
C ALA A 185 -6.35 18.07 -10.41
N VAL A 186 -5.04 17.84 -10.42
CA VAL A 186 -4.31 17.51 -9.19
C VAL A 186 -4.23 18.76 -8.33
N GLY A 187 -4.70 18.66 -7.09
CA GLY A 187 -4.62 19.76 -6.12
C GLY A 187 -3.18 20.28 -5.95
N ASP A 188 -3.05 21.59 -5.73
CA ASP A 188 -1.77 22.32 -5.77
C ASP A 188 -0.69 21.71 -4.87
N TRP A 189 -1.07 21.20 -3.70
CA TRP A 189 -0.17 20.53 -2.77
C TRP A 189 0.47 19.27 -3.39
N ALA A 190 -0.33 18.41 -4.01
CA ALA A 190 0.15 17.18 -4.63
C ALA A 190 0.97 17.46 -5.90
N ARG A 191 0.57 18.46 -6.69
CA ARG A 191 1.35 18.97 -7.84
C ARG A 191 2.70 19.49 -7.37
N GLY A 192 2.72 20.35 -6.36
CA GLY A 192 3.93 20.94 -5.80
C GLY A 192 4.93 19.88 -5.31
N ILE A 193 4.45 18.88 -4.55
CA ILE A 193 5.31 17.77 -4.10
C ILE A 193 5.87 16.97 -5.27
N ALA A 194 5.04 16.67 -6.29
CA ALA A 194 5.49 15.86 -7.41
C ALA A 194 6.55 16.57 -8.25
N LEU A 195 6.31 17.82 -8.62
CA LEU A 195 7.27 18.64 -9.36
C LEU A 195 8.54 18.92 -8.55
N ALA A 196 8.43 19.12 -7.23
CA ALA A 196 9.59 19.27 -6.37
C ALA A 196 10.49 18.02 -6.39
N ARG A 197 9.92 16.82 -6.40
CA ARG A 197 10.73 15.58 -6.48
C ARG A 197 11.41 15.40 -7.82
N ILE A 198 10.71 15.69 -8.92
CA ILE A 198 11.30 15.68 -10.27
C ILE A 198 12.48 16.65 -10.30
N ALA A 199 12.28 17.87 -9.80
CA ALA A 199 13.33 18.89 -9.71
C ALA A 199 14.50 18.47 -8.81
N MET A 200 14.24 17.81 -7.68
CA MET A 200 15.31 17.27 -6.81
C MET A 200 16.12 16.18 -7.51
N ILE A 201 15.47 15.28 -8.26
CA ILE A 201 16.17 14.28 -9.07
C ILE A 201 17.06 14.97 -10.11
N MET A 202 16.51 15.94 -10.86
CA MET A 202 17.28 16.72 -11.83
C MET A 202 18.45 17.48 -11.19
N ALA A 203 18.24 18.09 -10.02
CA ALA A 203 19.28 18.81 -9.27
C ALA A 203 20.40 17.88 -8.80
N GLY A 204 20.06 16.68 -8.31
CA GLY A 204 21.05 15.74 -7.78
C GLY A 204 21.71 14.86 -8.84
N LYS A 205 21.03 14.57 -9.95
CA LYS A 205 21.51 13.65 -11.01
C LYS A 205 21.92 14.34 -12.31
N GLY A 206 21.54 15.59 -12.50
CA GLY A 206 21.65 16.27 -13.79
C GLY A 206 20.55 15.85 -14.78
N GLY A 207 20.64 16.39 -15.99
CA GLY A 207 19.70 16.12 -17.08
C GLY A 207 18.36 16.86 -16.94
N ARG A 208 17.46 16.55 -17.87
CA ARG A 208 16.08 17.02 -18.01
C ARG A 208 15.10 16.06 -17.35
N ALA A 209 13.83 16.43 -17.25
CA ALA A 209 12.79 15.56 -16.68
C ALA A 209 12.65 14.23 -17.44
N ILE A 210 12.83 14.27 -18.77
CA ILE A 210 12.80 13.11 -19.67
C ILE A 210 13.95 12.11 -19.43
N ASP A 211 15.07 12.55 -18.82
CA ASP A 211 16.25 11.71 -18.58
C ASP A 211 16.17 10.94 -17.25
N ILE A 212 15.14 11.21 -16.43
CA ILE A 212 14.93 10.51 -15.17
C ILE A 212 14.62 9.04 -15.45
N THR A 213 15.25 8.13 -14.72
CA THR A 213 15.03 6.68 -14.86
C THR A 213 14.14 6.13 -13.76
N ALA A 214 13.60 4.90 -13.96
CA ALA A 214 12.87 4.20 -12.92
C ALA A 214 13.71 4.01 -11.63
N GLY A 215 15.01 3.75 -11.79
CA GLY A 215 15.95 3.60 -10.67
C GLY A 215 16.11 4.88 -9.83
N ASP A 216 16.15 6.06 -10.48
CA ASP A 216 16.18 7.33 -9.75
C ASP A 216 14.92 7.54 -8.92
N CYS A 217 13.76 7.19 -9.48
CA CYS A 217 12.49 7.27 -8.77
C CYS A 217 12.44 6.32 -7.57
N ILE A 218 12.93 5.09 -7.72
CA ILE A 218 13.04 4.11 -6.63
C ILE A 218 13.93 4.65 -5.51
N GLN A 219 15.11 5.21 -5.86
CA GLN A 219 15.99 5.87 -4.91
C GLN A 219 15.29 7.04 -4.20
N MET A 220 14.55 7.88 -4.93
CA MET A 220 13.80 8.99 -4.35
C MET A 220 12.70 8.51 -3.38
N VAL A 221 11.95 7.46 -3.70
CA VAL A 221 10.92 6.90 -2.79
C VAL A 221 11.55 6.33 -1.52
N GLN A 222 12.71 5.69 -1.62
CA GLN A 222 13.46 5.18 -0.48
C GLN A 222 13.89 6.34 0.45
N LEU A 223 14.62 7.31 -0.09
CA LEU A 223 15.15 8.44 0.69
C LEU A 223 14.04 9.33 1.27
N ALA A 224 12.96 9.56 0.51
CA ALA A 224 11.83 10.34 1.00
C ALA A 224 11.17 9.68 2.23
N ALA A 225 11.09 8.34 2.24
CA ALA A 225 10.54 7.62 3.38
C ALA A 225 11.45 7.63 4.61
N GLU A 226 12.77 7.55 4.42
CA GLU A 226 13.75 7.71 5.50
C GLU A 226 13.64 9.12 6.11
N ALA A 227 13.56 10.16 5.27
CA ALA A 227 13.35 11.54 5.71
C ALA A 227 12.00 11.74 6.43
N THR A 228 10.94 11.06 5.98
CA THR A 228 9.61 11.04 6.63
C THR A 228 9.73 10.55 8.07
N LYS A 229 10.42 9.42 8.27
CA LYS A 229 10.59 8.80 9.59
C LYS A 229 11.40 9.69 10.52
N ALA A 230 12.50 10.25 10.02
CA ALA A 230 13.35 11.15 10.80
C ALA A 230 12.61 12.43 11.24
N SER A 231 11.66 12.92 10.44
CA SER A 231 10.92 14.16 10.72
C SER A 231 9.57 13.98 11.44
N GLY A 232 9.13 12.74 11.68
CA GLY A 232 7.83 12.44 12.29
C GLY A 232 6.61 12.88 11.47
N ARG A 233 6.76 13.23 10.18
CA ARG A 233 5.69 13.75 9.31
C ARG A 233 5.15 12.68 8.37
N ASP A 234 4.02 12.07 8.69
CA ASP A 234 3.65 10.76 8.11
C ASP A 234 3.11 10.76 6.65
N ARG A 235 2.53 11.87 6.15
CA ARG A 235 1.69 11.82 4.92
C ARG A 235 2.27 12.45 3.65
N GLY A 236 2.93 13.62 3.73
CA GLY A 236 3.36 14.36 2.52
C GLY A 236 4.51 13.71 1.73
N TYR A 237 5.41 13.01 2.42
CA TYR A 237 6.61 12.45 1.83
C TYR A 237 6.43 11.05 1.22
N ARG A 238 5.23 10.46 1.25
CA ARG A 238 4.96 9.11 0.70
C ARG A 238 4.36 9.09 -0.71
N SER A 239 3.86 10.22 -1.23
CA SER A 239 3.16 10.23 -2.54
C SER A 239 4.09 9.89 -3.71
N ALA A 240 3.84 8.77 -4.38
CA ALA A 240 4.59 8.35 -5.56
C ALA A 240 4.05 8.94 -6.88
N PHE A 241 3.18 9.96 -6.84
CA PHE A 241 2.59 10.58 -8.05
C PHE A 241 3.63 11.09 -9.06
N PHE A 242 4.78 11.60 -8.58
CA PHE A 242 5.88 12.02 -9.45
C PHE A 242 6.40 10.90 -10.37
N TYR A 243 6.33 9.63 -9.93
CA TYR A 243 6.72 8.49 -10.75
C TYR A 243 5.80 8.34 -11.96
N GLN A 244 4.49 8.54 -11.78
CA GLN A 244 3.51 8.48 -12.88
C GLN A 244 3.76 9.58 -13.90
N LEU A 245 4.04 10.80 -13.43
CA LEU A 245 4.36 11.95 -14.29
C LEU A 245 5.65 11.75 -15.08
N VAL A 246 6.69 11.14 -14.50
CA VAL A 246 7.91 10.85 -15.26
C VAL A 246 7.69 9.68 -16.23
N ARG A 247 6.97 8.64 -15.79
CA ARG A 247 6.64 7.48 -16.64
C ARG A 247 5.87 7.89 -17.89
N SER A 248 4.93 8.82 -17.77
CA SER A 248 4.12 9.33 -18.89
C SER A 248 4.95 10.05 -19.96
N LEU A 249 6.21 10.42 -19.67
CA LEU A 249 7.13 10.96 -20.67
C LEU A 249 7.72 9.89 -21.60
N GLY A 250 7.48 8.60 -21.34
CA GLY A 250 7.69 7.51 -22.32
C GLY A 250 9.11 6.96 -22.45
N ARG A 251 9.97 7.10 -21.43
CA ARG A 251 11.37 6.62 -21.46
C ARG A 251 11.70 5.44 -20.54
N PHE A 252 10.74 4.98 -19.74
CA PHE A 252 10.97 3.83 -18.89
C PHE A 252 10.99 2.54 -19.72
N PRO A 253 11.84 1.56 -19.35
CA PRO A 253 11.80 0.25 -19.99
C PRO A 253 10.45 -0.43 -19.69
N ASP A 254 10.00 -1.31 -20.58
CA ASP A 254 8.69 -1.97 -20.48
C ASP A 254 8.50 -2.74 -19.17
N ASN A 255 9.59 -3.30 -18.64
CA ASN A 255 9.59 -4.03 -17.37
C ASN A 255 9.63 -3.13 -16.12
N ALA A 256 9.72 -1.80 -16.26
CA ALA A 256 9.67 -0.89 -15.11
C ALA A 256 8.30 -0.99 -14.40
N PRO A 257 8.24 -0.83 -13.06
CA PRO A 257 6.99 -1.00 -12.31
C PRO A 257 5.79 -0.23 -12.88
N ALA A 258 4.78 -0.95 -13.39
CA ALA A 258 3.62 -0.34 -14.03
C ALA A 258 2.77 0.53 -13.08
N SER A 259 2.79 0.22 -11.79
CA SER A 259 2.03 0.94 -10.77
C SER A 259 2.92 1.41 -9.62
N THR A 260 2.59 2.60 -9.10
CA THR A 260 3.16 3.14 -7.86
C THR A 260 2.97 2.23 -6.62
N ARG A 261 2.04 1.27 -6.69
CA ARG A 261 1.85 0.24 -5.66
C ARG A 261 3.09 -0.63 -5.45
N ALA A 262 3.92 -0.82 -6.48
CA ALA A 262 5.18 -1.58 -6.38
C ALA A 262 6.12 -1.06 -5.30
N PHE A 263 6.04 0.23 -4.96
CA PHE A 263 6.87 0.83 -3.91
C PHE A 263 6.33 0.65 -2.49
N HIS A 264 5.14 0.08 -2.34
CA HIS A 264 4.39 0.01 -1.09
C HIS A 264 4.04 -1.42 -0.66
N VAL A 265 4.21 -2.40 -1.55
CA VAL A 265 3.96 -3.82 -1.27
C VAL A 265 5.25 -4.55 -0.95
N HIS A 266 5.13 -5.69 -0.28
CA HIS A 266 6.27 -6.52 0.11
C HIS A 266 6.39 -7.80 -0.69
N GLY A 267 7.58 -8.34 -0.91
CA GLY A 267 7.80 -9.59 -1.61
C GLY A 267 7.74 -10.78 -0.66
N GLN A 268 8.08 -11.94 -1.22
CA GLN A 268 8.25 -13.16 -0.45
C GLN A 268 9.51 -13.07 0.42
N MET A 269 9.35 -13.44 1.70
CA MET A 269 10.48 -13.62 2.61
C MET A 269 11.08 -15.02 2.40
N SER A 270 12.40 -15.17 2.59
CA SER A 270 12.95 -16.52 2.68
C SER A 270 12.53 -17.19 3.99
N VAL A 271 12.64 -18.51 4.08
CA VAL A 271 12.27 -19.26 5.29
C VAL A 271 13.10 -18.82 6.50
N GLU A 272 14.37 -18.49 6.29
CA GLU A 272 15.28 -17.92 7.29
C GLU A 272 14.72 -16.62 7.86
N GLU A 273 14.36 -15.67 6.99
CA GLU A 273 13.80 -14.38 7.39
C GLU A 273 12.45 -14.53 8.08
N MET A 274 11.63 -15.50 7.63
CA MET A 274 10.35 -15.83 8.25
C MET A 274 10.49 -16.21 9.73
N ILE A 275 11.59 -16.87 10.11
CA ILE A 275 11.89 -17.26 11.49
C ILE A 275 12.70 -16.18 12.23
N ASP A 276 13.72 -15.60 11.59
CA ASP A 276 14.65 -14.64 12.22
C ASP A 276 13.97 -13.38 12.75
N ARG A 277 12.84 -13.00 12.15
CA ARG A 277 12.00 -11.88 12.63
C ARG A 277 11.47 -12.06 14.05
N TYR A 278 11.47 -13.28 14.60
CA TYR A 278 11.03 -13.56 15.96
C TYR A 278 12.14 -13.52 17.00
N GLY A 279 13.40 -13.42 16.57
CA GLY A 279 14.54 -13.29 17.48
C GLY A 279 14.74 -14.50 18.39
N ILE A 280 14.57 -15.71 17.85
CA ILE A 280 14.84 -16.97 18.55
C ILE A 280 16.31 -17.00 18.99
N GLN A 281 16.55 -17.22 20.27
CA GLN A 281 17.88 -17.22 20.88
C GLN A 281 18.59 -18.56 20.70
N CYS A 282 17.87 -19.66 20.86
CA CYS A 282 18.39 -21.02 20.66
C CYS A 282 18.66 -21.26 19.17
N ARG A 283 19.92 -21.11 18.74
CA ARG A 283 20.32 -21.29 17.34
C ARG A 283 20.00 -22.69 16.78
N PRO A 284 20.27 -23.79 17.50
CA PRO A 284 19.90 -25.11 17.03
C PRO A 284 18.40 -25.27 16.71
N ILE A 285 17.51 -24.74 17.57
CA ILE A 285 16.07 -24.80 17.33
C ILE A 285 15.63 -23.84 16.21
N ARG A 286 16.25 -22.66 16.13
CA ARG A 286 16.03 -21.75 15.00
C ARG A 286 16.32 -22.47 13.68
N ASP A 287 17.44 -23.18 13.59
CA ASP A 287 17.85 -23.88 12.37
C ASP A 287 16.95 -25.08 12.06
N LEU A 288 16.52 -25.83 13.08
CA LEU A 288 15.49 -26.86 12.94
C LEU A 288 14.19 -26.31 12.33
N LEU A 289 13.69 -25.18 12.86
CA LEU A 289 12.44 -24.58 12.37
C LEU A 289 12.58 -24.11 10.92
N VAL A 290 13.76 -23.61 10.54
CA VAL A 290 14.05 -23.24 9.15
C VAL A 290 14.08 -24.47 8.26
N ASP A 291 14.75 -25.54 8.67
CA ASP A 291 14.82 -26.78 7.89
C ASP A 291 13.45 -27.43 7.72
N TYR A 292 12.64 -27.45 8.78
CA TYR A 292 11.25 -27.95 8.73
C TYR A 292 10.39 -27.17 7.73
N LEU A 293 10.43 -25.84 7.80
CA LEU A 293 9.65 -25.00 6.89
C LEU A 293 10.16 -25.07 5.44
N ARG A 294 11.46 -25.31 5.23
CA ARG A 294 12.03 -25.51 3.89
C ARG A 294 11.52 -26.80 3.25
N GLU A 295 11.39 -27.87 4.03
CA GLU A 295 10.79 -29.14 3.59
C GLU A 295 9.33 -28.93 3.15
N LEU A 296 8.54 -28.20 3.95
CA LEU A 296 7.14 -27.91 3.63
C LEU A 296 6.94 -26.98 2.43
N GLN A 297 7.93 -26.12 2.13
CA GLN A 297 7.85 -25.16 1.04
C GLN A 297 7.69 -25.84 -0.33
N ALA A 298 8.20 -27.07 -0.50
CA ALA A 298 8.08 -27.80 -1.77
C ALA A 298 6.63 -28.18 -2.13
N GLY A 299 5.76 -28.36 -1.12
CA GLY A 299 4.37 -28.80 -1.30
C GLY A 299 3.30 -27.82 -0.83
N SER A 300 3.69 -26.62 -0.38
CA SER A 300 2.77 -25.65 0.22
C SER A 300 2.87 -24.26 -0.43
N ASP A 301 1.74 -23.56 -0.49
CA ASP A 301 1.71 -22.16 -0.91
C ASP A 301 2.45 -21.24 0.09
N TYR A 302 2.89 -20.06 -0.37
CA TYR A 302 3.70 -19.16 0.46
C TYR A 302 2.92 -18.70 1.71
N ALA A 303 1.62 -18.46 1.57
CA ALA A 303 0.77 -18.02 2.68
C ALA A 303 0.72 -19.05 3.82
N THR A 304 0.69 -20.34 3.49
CA THR A 304 0.69 -21.46 4.42
C THR A 304 2.02 -21.56 5.17
N VAL A 305 3.15 -21.54 4.45
CA VAL A 305 4.49 -21.55 5.08
C VAL A 305 4.68 -20.33 5.98
N LEU A 306 4.23 -19.15 5.53
CA LEU A 306 4.29 -17.92 6.32
C LEU A 306 3.45 -17.98 7.60
N GLN A 307 2.28 -18.64 7.54
CA GLN A 307 1.42 -18.86 8.71
C GLN A 307 2.07 -19.84 9.68
N LEU A 308 2.65 -20.93 9.18
CA LEU A 308 3.34 -21.92 10.00
C LEU A 308 4.56 -21.31 10.69
N SER A 309 5.33 -20.46 10.00
CA SER A 309 6.44 -19.74 10.63
C SER A 309 5.98 -18.87 11.79
N TYR A 310 4.82 -18.22 11.66
CA TYR A 310 4.24 -17.46 12.75
C TYR A 310 3.81 -18.32 13.93
N VAL A 311 3.21 -19.48 13.67
CA VAL A 311 2.81 -20.38 14.76
C VAL A 311 4.03 -20.99 15.45
N LEU A 312 4.93 -21.62 14.71
CA LEU A 312 6.07 -22.35 15.26
C LEU A 312 7.13 -21.41 15.83
N GLY A 313 7.48 -20.36 15.09
CA GLY A 313 8.51 -19.41 15.51
C GLY A 313 8.03 -18.47 16.63
N LYS A 314 6.88 -17.79 16.43
CA LYS A 314 6.42 -16.75 17.37
C LYS A 314 5.61 -17.32 18.53
N LEU A 315 4.54 -18.06 18.22
CA LEU A 315 3.55 -18.44 19.23
C LEU A 315 3.98 -19.66 20.04
N PHE A 316 4.82 -20.52 19.45
CA PHE A 316 5.37 -21.68 20.12
C PHE A 316 6.73 -21.37 20.71
N TRP A 317 7.79 -21.37 19.90
CA TRP A 317 9.15 -21.39 20.45
C TRP A 317 9.56 -20.09 21.12
N ARG A 318 9.30 -18.93 20.48
CA ARG A 318 9.66 -17.64 21.10
C ARG A 318 8.89 -17.39 22.40
N ASP A 319 7.64 -17.83 22.50
CA ASP A 319 6.90 -17.76 23.77
C ASP A 319 7.55 -18.62 24.86
N LEU A 320 8.00 -19.83 24.52
CA LEU A 320 8.73 -20.69 25.46
C LEU A 320 10.01 -20.03 25.96
N GLU A 321 10.84 -19.47 25.07
CA GLU A 321 12.08 -18.78 25.46
C GLU A 321 11.84 -17.59 26.39
N LEU A 322 10.77 -16.82 26.13
CA LEU A 322 10.43 -15.65 26.95
C LEU A 322 10.06 -16.02 28.40
N HIS A 323 9.50 -17.22 28.62
CA HIS A 323 9.07 -17.68 29.94
C HIS A 323 10.03 -18.68 30.58
N HIS A 324 10.88 -19.32 29.78
CA HIS A 324 11.88 -20.29 30.21
C HIS A 324 13.23 -19.99 29.52
N PRO A 325 13.96 -18.95 29.98
CA PRO A 325 15.24 -18.58 29.40
C PRO A 325 16.23 -19.76 29.39
N GLY A 326 16.91 -19.96 28.26
CA GLY A 326 17.86 -21.06 28.07
C GLY A 326 17.22 -22.40 27.66
N ILE A 327 15.89 -22.46 27.46
CA ILE A 327 15.25 -23.65 26.89
C ILE A 327 15.85 -23.98 25.52
N ALA A 328 16.23 -25.25 25.31
CA ALA A 328 16.94 -25.68 24.10
C ALA A 328 16.50 -27.07 23.59
N SER A 329 15.43 -27.64 24.13
CA SER A 329 14.93 -28.98 23.76
C SER A 329 13.44 -28.98 23.45
N LEU A 330 13.02 -29.81 22.48
CA LEU A 330 11.61 -30.08 22.17
C LEU A 330 10.94 -31.02 23.19
N GLY A 331 11.72 -31.71 24.03
CA GLY A 331 11.22 -32.52 25.14
C GLY A 331 10.75 -31.65 26.31
N LEU A 332 9.57 -31.04 26.18
CA LEU A 332 9.05 -30.10 27.17
C LEU A 332 8.61 -30.82 28.45
N HIS A 333 9.00 -30.28 29.61
CA HIS A 333 8.43 -30.70 30.89
C HIS A 333 6.92 -30.46 30.92
N HIS A 334 6.17 -31.31 31.62
CA HIS A 334 4.71 -31.28 31.61
C HIS A 334 4.13 -29.90 31.98
N GLU A 335 4.69 -29.27 33.02
CA GLU A 335 4.25 -27.96 33.51
C GLU A 335 4.54 -26.84 32.51
N VAL A 336 5.70 -26.88 31.83
CA VAL A 336 6.09 -25.93 30.79
C VAL A 336 5.11 -26.00 29.62
N ALA A 337 4.82 -27.22 29.17
CA ALA A 337 3.84 -27.46 28.11
C ALA A 337 2.43 -26.98 28.51
N ALA A 338 1.98 -27.29 29.73
CA ALA A 338 0.67 -26.88 30.21
C ALA A 338 0.54 -25.34 30.28
N ALA A 339 1.53 -24.66 30.84
CA ALA A 339 1.56 -23.20 30.93
C ALA A 339 1.57 -22.53 29.55
N TRP A 340 2.36 -23.04 28.60
CA TRP A 340 2.37 -22.55 27.23
C TRP A 340 1.01 -22.73 26.54
N LYS A 341 0.36 -23.89 26.69
CA LYS A 341 -0.97 -24.15 26.09
C LYS A 341 -2.01 -23.17 26.62
N LEU A 342 -1.97 -22.77 27.89
CA LEU A 342 -2.85 -21.75 28.45
C LEU A 342 -2.61 -20.37 27.81
N ARG A 343 -1.34 -19.94 27.67
CA ARG A 343 -1.01 -18.69 26.98
C ARG A 343 -1.40 -18.71 25.49
N MET A 344 -1.31 -19.87 24.84
CA MET A 344 -1.74 -20.07 23.45
C MET A 344 -3.25 -19.82 23.26
N GLN A 345 -4.07 -19.97 24.31
CA GLN A 345 -5.51 -19.74 24.22
C GLN A 345 -5.92 -18.27 24.22
N VAL A 346 -5.01 -17.34 24.54
CA VAL A 346 -5.34 -15.93 24.72
C VAL A 346 -4.46 -15.06 23.82
N LYS A 347 -5.01 -13.97 23.29
CA LYS A 347 -4.25 -12.93 22.61
C LYS A 347 -4.45 -11.59 23.32
N THR A 348 -3.38 -10.83 23.46
CA THR A 348 -3.45 -9.41 23.84
C THR A 348 -3.83 -8.61 22.60
N THR A 349 -4.88 -7.81 22.72
CA THR A 349 -5.33 -6.87 21.70
C THR A 349 -5.29 -5.48 22.31
N THR A 350 -4.57 -4.55 21.71
CA THR A 350 -4.59 -3.14 22.12
C THR A 350 -5.70 -2.44 21.36
N THR A 351 -6.65 -1.84 22.07
CA THR A 351 -7.75 -1.04 21.52
C THR A 351 -7.61 0.40 21.97
N VAL A 352 -8.01 1.34 21.13
CA VAL A 352 -8.08 2.76 21.52
C VAL A 352 -9.47 3.02 22.07
N GLU A 353 -9.57 3.35 23.35
CA GLU A 353 -10.82 3.71 24.03
C GLU A 353 -10.65 5.11 24.64
N GLY A 354 -11.53 6.06 24.25
CA GLY A 354 -11.44 7.45 24.73
C GLY A 354 -10.18 8.21 24.31
N GLY A 355 -9.40 7.68 23.35
CA GLY A 355 -8.10 8.24 22.95
C GLY A 355 -6.88 7.57 23.59
N GLU A 356 -7.10 6.70 24.59
CA GLU A 356 -6.05 5.97 25.29
C GLU A 356 -5.90 4.54 24.77
N LEU A 357 -4.67 4.00 24.80
CA LEU A 357 -4.38 2.64 24.41
C LEU A 357 -4.66 1.69 25.58
N VAL A 358 -5.74 0.92 25.49
CA VAL A 358 -6.13 -0.10 26.46
C VAL A 358 -5.72 -1.47 25.97
N GLU A 359 -4.98 -2.22 26.78
CA GLU A 359 -4.67 -3.63 26.49
C GLU A 359 -5.78 -4.55 26.99
N ARG A 360 -6.29 -5.39 26.11
CA ARG A 360 -7.34 -6.37 26.41
C ARG A 360 -6.89 -7.78 26.08
N HIS A 361 -7.05 -8.68 27.04
CA HIS A 361 -6.88 -10.11 26.81
C HIS A 361 -8.18 -10.70 26.27
N THR A 362 -8.10 -11.35 25.10
CA THR A 362 -9.26 -11.96 24.44
C THR A 362 -8.96 -13.41 24.05
N PRO A 363 -9.97 -14.30 24.07
CA PRO A 363 -9.78 -15.67 23.59
C PRO A 363 -9.28 -15.71 22.14
N ARG A 364 -8.29 -16.55 21.86
CA ARG A 364 -7.74 -16.79 20.53
C ARG A 364 -8.55 -17.88 19.84
N LEU A 365 -9.42 -17.47 18.91
CA LEU A 365 -10.30 -18.38 18.16
C LEU A 365 -9.56 -19.45 17.35
N SER A 366 -8.31 -19.19 16.94
CA SER A 366 -7.46 -20.13 16.19
C SER A 366 -6.56 -20.99 17.07
N ALA A 367 -6.70 -20.95 18.41
CA ALA A 367 -5.81 -21.66 19.32
C ALA A 367 -5.73 -23.17 19.03
N ILE A 368 -6.87 -23.83 18.83
CA ILE A 368 -6.92 -25.27 18.49
C ILE A 368 -6.22 -25.58 17.16
N GLN A 369 -6.35 -24.70 16.16
CA GLN A 369 -5.63 -24.86 14.90
C GLN A 369 -4.12 -24.72 15.10
N HIS A 370 -3.68 -23.72 15.86
CA HIS A 370 -2.25 -23.53 16.17
C HIS A 370 -1.66 -24.69 16.98
N LEU A 371 -2.40 -25.22 17.96
CA LEU A 371 -2.01 -26.44 18.67
C LEU A 371 -1.93 -27.64 17.70
N GLY A 372 -2.87 -27.73 16.76
CA GLY A 372 -2.81 -28.69 15.65
C GLY A 372 -1.51 -28.59 14.86
N ASN A 373 -1.14 -27.38 14.42
CA ASN A 373 0.09 -27.16 13.66
C ASN A 373 1.35 -27.57 14.44
N VAL A 374 1.42 -27.25 15.75
CA VAL A 374 2.55 -27.68 16.60
C VAL A 374 2.56 -29.20 16.75
N ARG A 375 1.40 -29.84 16.91
CA ARG A 375 1.34 -31.31 16.96
C ARG A 375 1.84 -31.93 15.65
N THR A 376 1.39 -31.42 14.51
CA THR A 376 1.84 -31.88 13.19
C THR A 376 3.36 -31.75 13.08
N PHE A 377 3.96 -30.61 13.45
CA PHE A 377 5.41 -30.44 13.49
C PHE A 377 6.16 -31.54 14.29
N TYR A 378 5.69 -31.91 15.48
CA TYR A 378 6.30 -32.99 16.26
C TYR A 378 6.16 -34.36 15.57
N LEU A 379 5.01 -34.63 14.95
CA LEU A 379 4.75 -35.91 14.29
C LEU A 379 5.54 -36.03 12.98
N ASP A 380 5.64 -34.95 12.22
CA ASP A 380 6.42 -34.89 10.99
C ASP A 380 7.91 -35.14 11.29
N ILE A 381 8.48 -34.51 12.32
CA ILE A 381 9.88 -34.79 12.72
C ILE A 381 10.07 -36.26 13.09
N ALA A 382 9.13 -36.84 13.86
CA ALA A 382 9.21 -38.25 14.24
C ALA A 382 9.12 -39.18 13.01
N GLN A 383 8.27 -38.84 12.04
CA GLN A 383 8.14 -39.60 10.80
C GLN A 383 9.38 -39.45 9.91
N TRP A 384 9.84 -38.23 9.66
CA TRP A 384 11.00 -37.95 8.80
C TRP A 384 12.32 -38.45 9.39
N ALA A 385 12.40 -38.62 10.72
CA ALA A 385 13.54 -39.28 11.35
C ALA A 385 13.70 -40.75 10.96
N ALA A 386 12.65 -41.41 10.46
CA ALA A 386 12.78 -42.75 9.87
C ALA A 386 13.50 -42.72 8.52
N ASP A 387 13.29 -41.66 7.74
CA ASP A 387 13.83 -41.51 6.38
C ASP A 387 15.24 -40.86 6.38
N ASP A 388 15.47 -39.86 7.23
CA ASP A 388 16.76 -39.19 7.44
C ASP A 388 17.06 -39.04 8.96
N PRO A 389 17.59 -40.11 9.59
CA PRO A 389 17.86 -40.11 11.02
C PRO A 389 18.93 -39.12 11.46
N ALA A 390 19.90 -38.80 10.60
CA ALA A 390 20.99 -37.89 10.94
C ALA A 390 20.49 -36.45 11.07
N ARG A 391 19.56 -36.05 10.20
CA ARG A 391 18.97 -34.70 10.20
C ARG A 391 17.88 -34.52 11.25
N TRP A 392 16.93 -35.47 11.33
CA TRP A 392 15.72 -35.30 12.17
C TRP A 392 15.76 -36.07 13.49
N GLY A 393 16.52 -37.17 13.56
CA GLY A 393 16.62 -38.04 14.74
C GLY A 393 16.94 -37.31 16.05
N PRO A 394 17.92 -36.38 16.10
CA PRO A 394 18.23 -35.62 17.31
C PRO A 394 17.08 -34.77 17.87
N TRP A 395 16.05 -34.51 17.07
CA TRP A 395 14.93 -33.63 17.42
C TRP A 395 13.66 -34.38 17.81
N VAL A 396 13.64 -35.71 17.68
CA VAL A 396 12.48 -36.53 18.03
C VAL A 396 12.19 -36.39 19.53
N ALA A 397 10.96 -35.96 19.86
CA ALA A 397 10.52 -35.81 21.24
C ALA A 397 9.03 -36.13 21.38
N VAL A 398 8.60 -36.44 22.61
CA VAL A 398 7.19 -36.70 22.91
C VAL A 398 6.37 -35.42 22.68
N CYS A 399 5.33 -35.51 21.85
CA CYS A 399 4.48 -34.37 21.56
C CYS A 399 3.72 -33.89 22.82
N PRO A 400 3.80 -32.61 23.21
CA PRO A 400 3.14 -32.06 24.41
C PRO A 400 1.61 -31.95 24.29
N ILE A 401 1.05 -32.24 23.11
CA ILE A 401 -0.37 -32.09 22.77
C ILE A 401 -0.94 -33.48 22.50
N ARG A 402 -1.89 -33.94 23.31
CA ARG A 402 -2.51 -35.26 23.13
C ARG A 402 -3.54 -35.24 22.00
N GLY A 403 -3.75 -36.38 21.32
CA GLY A 403 -4.71 -36.47 20.21
C GLY A 403 -6.14 -36.08 20.62
N GLY A 404 -6.63 -36.58 21.76
CA GLY A 404 -7.99 -36.30 22.26
C GLY A 404 -8.24 -34.84 22.65
N GLU A 405 -7.19 -34.09 23.00
CA GLU A 405 -7.26 -32.65 23.31
C GLU A 405 -7.67 -31.84 22.07
N LEU A 406 -7.21 -32.25 20.89
CA LEU A 406 -7.55 -31.58 19.62
C LEU A 406 -8.92 -32.00 19.09
N THR A 407 -9.29 -33.28 19.18
CA THR A 407 -10.55 -33.79 18.60
C THR A 407 -11.78 -33.10 19.23
N SER A 408 -11.85 -33.07 20.56
CA SER A 408 -12.93 -32.41 21.31
C SER A 408 -12.94 -30.89 21.08
N GLY A 409 -11.76 -30.26 21.11
CA GLY A 409 -11.61 -28.83 20.85
C GLY A 409 -11.99 -28.42 19.43
N ARG A 410 -11.67 -29.25 18.42
CA ARG A 410 -12.03 -29.03 17.01
C ARG A 410 -13.53 -29.12 16.82
N ALA A 411 -14.18 -30.15 17.36
CA ALA A 411 -15.64 -30.30 17.29
C ALA A 411 -16.37 -29.11 17.93
N LYS A 412 -15.96 -28.70 19.13
CA LYS A 412 -16.54 -27.53 19.82
C LYS A 412 -16.31 -26.24 19.03
N THR A 413 -15.11 -26.03 18.51
CA THR A 413 -14.77 -24.84 17.71
C THR A 413 -15.55 -24.81 16.39
N ALA A 414 -15.70 -25.96 15.73
CA ALA A 414 -16.48 -26.10 14.50
C ALA A 414 -17.97 -25.82 14.74
N ALA A 415 -18.56 -26.41 15.79
CA ALA A 415 -19.95 -26.16 16.17
C ALA A 415 -20.19 -24.69 16.51
N ALA A 416 -19.31 -24.07 17.31
CA ALA A 416 -19.41 -22.65 17.65
C ALA A 416 -19.21 -21.75 16.42
N ARG A 417 -18.33 -22.13 15.48
CA ARG A 417 -18.15 -21.42 14.21
C ARG A 417 -19.41 -21.51 13.36
N LYS A 418 -19.97 -22.71 13.19
CA LYS A 418 -21.23 -22.95 12.47
C LYS A 418 -22.37 -22.13 13.07
N SER A 419 -22.56 -22.18 14.39
CA SER A 419 -23.60 -21.39 15.08
C SER A 419 -23.46 -19.88 14.84
N ARG A 420 -22.26 -19.30 15.01
CA ARG A 420 -22.01 -17.87 14.71
C ARG A 420 -22.25 -17.56 13.23
N MET A 421 -21.86 -18.48 12.37
CA MET A 421 -22.08 -18.39 10.94
C MET A 421 -23.59 -18.37 10.63
N ASP A 422 -24.37 -19.31 11.11
CA ASP A 422 -25.80 -19.42 10.84
C ASP A 422 -26.56 -18.20 11.38
N GLN A 423 -26.24 -17.76 12.60
CA GLN A 423 -26.77 -16.52 13.16
C GLN A 423 -26.46 -15.31 12.27
N ARG A 424 -25.22 -15.22 11.77
CA ARG A 424 -24.80 -14.15 10.88
C ARG A 424 -25.62 -14.15 9.59
N THR A 425 -25.86 -15.31 8.97
CA THR A 425 -26.70 -15.42 7.77
C THR A 425 -28.13 -14.97 8.05
N ARG A 426 -28.75 -15.46 9.13
CA ARG A 426 -30.12 -15.09 9.52
C ARG A 426 -30.32 -13.59 9.70
N GLU A 427 -29.35 -12.90 10.29
CA GLU A 427 -29.39 -11.45 10.49
C GLU A 427 -29.19 -10.64 9.20
N ARG A 428 -28.51 -11.17 8.17
CA ARG A 428 -28.21 -10.42 6.93
C ARG A 428 -29.16 -10.75 5.78
N LEU A 429 -29.73 -11.96 5.75
CA LEU A 429 -30.60 -12.41 4.66
C LEU A 429 -31.79 -11.47 4.40
N PRO A 430 -32.56 -11.00 5.42
CA PRO A 430 -33.68 -10.09 5.18
C PRO A 430 -33.25 -8.70 4.70
N VAL A 431 -31.99 -8.33 4.90
CA VAL A 431 -31.46 -6.98 4.69
C VAL A 431 -30.75 -6.85 3.34
N LEU A 432 -30.42 -7.98 2.70
CA LEU A 432 -29.74 -7.98 1.40
C LEU A 432 -30.50 -7.18 0.33
N PRO A 433 -31.84 -7.29 0.17
CA PRO A 433 -32.56 -6.48 -0.81
C PRO A 433 -32.42 -4.98 -0.56
N THR A 434 -32.42 -4.55 0.71
CA THR A 434 -32.20 -3.14 1.07
C THR A 434 -30.80 -2.67 0.68
N LEU A 435 -29.78 -3.49 0.88
CA LEU A 435 -28.40 -3.17 0.47
C LEU A 435 -28.29 -3.04 -1.07
N VAL A 436 -28.92 -3.94 -1.81
CA VAL A 436 -28.93 -3.92 -3.29
C VAL A 436 -29.61 -2.64 -3.78
N THR A 437 -30.82 -2.34 -3.29
CA THR A 437 -31.54 -1.10 -3.62
C THR A 437 -30.75 0.14 -3.25
N ALA A 438 -30.09 0.14 -2.09
CA ALA A 438 -29.25 1.27 -1.69
C ALA A 438 -28.03 1.47 -2.60
N ALA A 439 -27.39 0.37 -3.03
CA ALA A 439 -26.26 0.44 -3.95
C ALA A 439 -26.69 0.99 -5.32
N GLU A 440 -27.82 0.52 -5.85
CA GLU A 440 -28.37 1.02 -7.12
C GLU A 440 -28.81 2.48 -7.03
N ASN A 441 -29.57 2.86 -6.00
CA ASN A 441 -29.97 4.25 -5.77
C ASN A 441 -28.75 5.17 -5.62
N ARG A 442 -27.72 4.73 -4.91
CA ARG A 442 -26.47 5.48 -4.75
C ARG A 442 -25.74 5.66 -6.09
N ARG A 443 -25.69 4.60 -6.92
CA ARG A 443 -25.13 4.68 -8.28
C ARG A 443 -25.90 5.70 -9.12
N GLN A 444 -27.23 5.60 -9.16
CA GLN A 444 -28.08 6.51 -9.94
C GLN A 444 -27.94 7.96 -9.50
N ARG A 445 -28.02 8.24 -8.19
CA ARG A 445 -27.85 9.61 -7.65
C ARG A 445 -26.47 10.17 -7.98
N ALA A 446 -25.41 9.38 -7.82
CA ALA A 446 -24.06 9.85 -8.13
C ALA A 446 -23.87 10.14 -9.62
N THR A 447 -24.45 9.32 -10.51
CA THR A 447 -24.46 9.57 -11.96
C THR A 447 -25.25 10.82 -12.31
N GLN A 448 -26.44 11.01 -11.74
CA GLN A 448 -27.27 12.20 -11.95
C GLN A 448 -26.58 13.47 -11.44
N ALA A 449 -26.00 13.41 -10.23
CA ALA A 449 -25.22 14.50 -9.66
C ALA A 449 -24.03 14.88 -10.55
N LEU A 450 -23.28 13.88 -11.04
CA LEU A 450 -22.16 14.13 -11.95
C LEU A 450 -22.65 14.76 -13.26
N ALA A 451 -23.70 14.22 -13.88
CA ALA A 451 -24.27 14.76 -15.12
C ALA A 451 -24.77 16.19 -14.96
N ALA A 452 -25.44 16.48 -13.84
CA ALA A 452 -25.93 17.81 -13.52
C ALA A 452 -24.76 18.81 -13.42
N VAL A 453 -23.70 18.49 -12.67
CA VAL A 453 -22.53 19.39 -12.55
C VAL A 453 -21.79 19.54 -13.87
N LEU A 454 -21.72 18.50 -14.70
CA LEU A 454 -21.13 18.59 -16.04
C LEU A 454 -21.88 19.57 -16.94
N ALA A 455 -23.22 19.59 -16.85
CA ALA A 455 -24.08 20.48 -17.64
C ALA A 455 -24.11 21.94 -17.13
N THR A 456 -23.66 22.20 -15.90
CA THR A 456 -23.61 23.54 -15.31
C THR A 456 -22.28 24.23 -15.63
N GLU A 457 -22.28 25.51 -16.03
CA GLU A 457 -21.05 26.26 -16.27
C GLU A 457 -20.22 26.45 -14.96
N PRO A 458 -18.88 26.53 -15.03
CA PRO A 458 -18.05 26.84 -13.86
C PRO A 458 -18.49 28.10 -13.13
N GLY A 459 -18.50 28.08 -11.80
CA GLY A 459 -18.94 29.20 -10.96
C GLY A 459 -20.46 29.35 -10.83
N ARG A 460 -21.27 28.58 -11.57
CA ARG A 460 -22.73 28.63 -11.45
C ARG A 460 -23.25 27.66 -10.40
N GLU A 461 -24.37 28.03 -9.80
CA GLU A 461 -25.06 27.23 -8.79
C GLU A 461 -25.85 26.10 -9.43
N ILE A 462 -25.96 25.00 -8.69
CA ILE A 462 -26.65 23.77 -9.05
C ILE A 462 -27.22 23.12 -7.79
N THR A 463 -28.44 22.61 -7.87
CA THR A 463 -29.05 21.86 -6.78
C THR A 463 -28.86 20.37 -7.00
N ILE A 464 -28.27 19.68 -6.03
CA ILE A 464 -28.09 18.22 -6.03
C ILE A 464 -28.68 17.67 -4.73
N ASP A 465 -29.65 16.78 -4.83
CA ASP A 465 -30.33 16.17 -3.67
C ASP A 465 -30.85 17.23 -2.66
N GLY A 466 -31.35 18.37 -3.15
CA GLY A 466 -31.83 19.49 -2.33
C GLY A 466 -30.73 20.38 -1.74
N GLN A 467 -29.45 20.04 -1.92
CA GLN A 467 -28.33 20.87 -1.51
C GLN A 467 -27.94 21.82 -2.64
N ALA A 468 -27.88 23.13 -2.35
CA ALA A 468 -27.31 24.12 -3.25
C ALA A 468 -25.78 23.98 -3.24
N LEU A 469 -25.21 23.67 -4.40
CA LEU A 469 -23.79 23.60 -4.65
C LEU A 469 -23.42 24.57 -5.76
N ARG A 470 -22.14 24.88 -5.91
CA ARG A 470 -21.62 25.68 -7.01
C ARG A 470 -20.53 24.88 -7.71
N ARG A 471 -20.59 24.77 -9.04
CA ARG A 471 -19.49 24.15 -9.80
C ARG A 471 -18.22 24.96 -9.54
N ALA A 472 -17.13 24.31 -9.14
CA ALA A 472 -15.90 25.01 -8.81
C ALA A 472 -15.38 25.80 -10.03
N GLU A 473 -15.13 27.09 -9.84
CA GLU A 473 -14.70 28.00 -10.91
C GLU A 473 -13.20 27.84 -11.23
N HIS A 474 -12.37 27.77 -10.19
CA HIS A 474 -10.90 27.76 -10.32
C HIS A 474 -10.29 26.35 -10.23
N SER A 475 -11.11 25.30 -10.20
CA SER A 475 -10.66 23.91 -10.26
C SER A 475 -11.14 23.29 -11.57
N PRO A 476 -10.29 23.20 -12.60
CA PRO A 476 -10.71 22.65 -13.89
C PRO A 476 -11.20 21.22 -13.71
N GLU A 477 -12.15 20.83 -14.55
CA GLU A 477 -12.52 19.42 -14.69
C GLU A 477 -11.31 18.63 -15.19
N SER A 478 -11.11 17.43 -14.65
CA SER A 478 -10.16 16.46 -15.18
C SER A 478 -10.82 15.14 -15.53
N GLY A 479 -10.06 14.26 -16.19
CA GLY A 479 -10.48 12.86 -16.37
C GLY A 479 -10.89 12.16 -15.06
N THR A 480 -10.34 12.56 -13.91
CA THR A 480 -10.54 11.86 -12.63
C THR A 480 -11.31 12.62 -11.56
N HIS A 481 -11.43 13.95 -11.68
CA HIS A 481 -12.00 14.85 -10.69
C HIS A 481 -12.95 15.87 -11.33
N LEU A 482 -14.06 16.14 -10.64
CA LEU A 482 -14.93 17.28 -10.93
C LEU A 482 -15.44 17.81 -9.59
N TRP A 483 -15.12 19.05 -9.28
CA TRP A 483 -15.40 19.63 -7.96
C TRP A 483 -16.65 20.49 -7.97
N ALA A 484 -17.50 20.28 -6.96
CA ALA A 484 -18.53 21.24 -6.57
C ALA A 484 -18.28 21.69 -5.12
N GLU A 485 -18.62 22.94 -4.84
CA GLU A 485 -18.41 23.63 -3.58
C GLU A 485 -19.75 23.97 -2.96
N ASP A 486 -19.88 23.75 -1.66
CA ASP A 486 -21.00 24.28 -0.88
C ASP A 486 -20.76 25.77 -0.62
N PRO A 487 -21.62 26.70 -1.09
CA PRO A 487 -21.41 28.13 -0.92
C PRO A 487 -21.40 28.60 0.54
N ALA A 488 -22.09 27.89 1.44
CA ALA A 488 -22.22 28.26 2.85
C ALA A 488 -21.04 27.73 3.68
N THR A 489 -20.62 26.49 3.44
CA THR A 489 -19.56 25.84 4.24
C THR A 489 -18.18 25.86 3.60
N CYS A 490 -18.09 26.25 2.31
CA CYS A 490 -16.89 26.12 1.48
C CYS A 490 -16.34 24.67 1.41
N SER A 491 -17.16 23.68 1.77
CA SER A 491 -16.79 22.27 1.66
C SER A 491 -16.82 21.83 0.20
N ARG A 492 -15.96 20.86 -0.15
CA ARG A 492 -15.76 20.40 -1.53
C ARG A 492 -16.19 18.96 -1.71
N ARG A 493 -16.95 18.69 -2.77
CA ARG A 493 -17.35 17.36 -3.24
C ARG A 493 -16.68 17.04 -4.56
N ASP A 494 -16.18 15.82 -4.72
CA ASP A 494 -15.58 15.34 -5.96
C ASP A 494 -16.52 14.36 -6.64
N LEU A 495 -17.33 14.86 -7.57
CA LEU A 495 -18.44 14.12 -8.15
C LEU A 495 -17.97 12.95 -9.02
N LYS A 496 -16.82 13.09 -9.70
CA LYS A 496 -16.21 11.96 -10.44
C LYS A 496 -15.69 10.89 -9.51
N ALA A 497 -15.16 11.25 -8.33
CA ALA A 497 -14.78 10.25 -7.34
C ALA A 497 -15.98 9.59 -6.65
N GLU A 498 -17.02 10.36 -6.33
CA GLU A 498 -18.26 9.85 -5.74
C GLU A 498 -18.96 8.86 -6.69
N GLU A 499 -19.14 9.23 -7.96
CA GLU A 499 -19.70 8.35 -9.01
C GLU A 499 -18.86 7.08 -9.17
N ARG A 500 -17.53 7.22 -9.32
CA ARG A 500 -16.64 6.08 -9.48
C ARG A 500 -16.73 5.12 -8.29
N ARG A 501 -16.81 5.63 -7.06
CA ARG A 501 -16.97 4.80 -5.86
C ARG A 501 -18.33 4.12 -5.83
N ALA A 502 -19.41 4.84 -6.14
CA ALA A 502 -20.76 4.30 -6.18
C ALA A 502 -20.90 3.18 -7.24
N PHE A 503 -20.36 3.41 -8.44
CA PHE A 503 -20.32 2.41 -9.50
C PHE A 503 -19.64 1.12 -9.06
N TRP A 504 -18.42 1.21 -8.52
CA TRP A 504 -17.66 0.01 -8.13
C TRP A 504 -18.23 -0.67 -6.88
N ALA A 505 -18.91 0.06 -6.00
CA ALA A 505 -19.66 -0.53 -4.90
C ALA A 505 -20.83 -1.38 -5.44
N TRP A 506 -21.66 -0.80 -6.31
CA TRP A 506 -22.76 -1.49 -6.99
C TRP A 506 -22.27 -2.73 -7.75
N ALA A 507 -21.30 -2.57 -8.66
CA ALA A 507 -20.76 -3.68 -9.45
C ALA A 507 -20.24 -4.83 -8.59
N SER A 508 -19.56 -4.51 -7.47
CA SER A 508 -19.06 -5.53 -6.54
C SER A 508 -20.20 -6.26 -5.82
N ILE A 509 -21.22 -5.53 -5.35
CA ILE A 509 -22.39 -6.10 -4.65
C ILE A 509 -23.18 -7.00 -5.60
N GLU A 510 -23.45 -6.54 -6.83
CA GLU A 510 -24.18 -7.28 -7.86
C GLU A 510 -23.48 -8.58 -8.26
N VAL A 511 -22.20 -8.51 -8.63
CA VAL A 511 -21.48 -9.72 -9.03
C VAL A 511 -21.37 -10.71 -7.87
N LEU A 512 -21.07 -10.24 -6.64
CA LEU A 512 -20.98 -11.12 -5.47
C LEU A 512 -22.31 -11.78 -5.12
N ARG A 513 -23.45 -11.06 -5.20
CA ARG A 513 -24.76 -11.63 -4.88
C ARG A 513 -25.25 -12.60 -5.95
N LEU A 514 -24.94 -12.35 -7.23
CA LEU A 514 -25.45 -13.15 -8.36
C LEU A 514 -24.63 -14.41 -8.63
N THR A 515 -23.40 -14.48 -8.10
CA THR A 515 -22.47 -15.59 -8.39
C THR A 515 -21.99 -16.33 -7.14
N GLY A 516 -22.05 -15.70 -5.96
CA GLY A 516 -21.50 -16.26 -4.73
C GLY A 516 -19.98 -16.50 -4.75
N ILE A 517 -19.23 -15.89 -5.67
CA ILE A 517 -17.77 -16.05 -5.75
C ILE A 517 -17.06 -15.41 -4.55
N ARG A 518 -15.83 -15.86 -4.27
CA ARG A 518 -14.97 -15.24 -3.26
C ARG A 518 -14.48 -13.87 -3.74
N ILE A 519 -14.05 -13.01 -2.82
CA ILE A 519 -13.51 -11.70 -3.20
C ILE A 519 -12.19 -11.81 -3.97
N GLU A 520 -11.39 -12.83 -3.66
CA GLU A 520 -10.16 -13.14 -4.38
C GLU A 520 -10.49 -13.48 -5.85
N GLU A 521 -11.47 -14.37 -6.07
CA GLU A 521 -12.00 -14.73 -7.40
C GLU A 521 -12.58 -13.51 -8.14
N LEU A 522 -13.32 -12.65 -7.45
CA LEU A 522 -13.86 -11.39 -8.01
C LEU A 522 -12.74 -10.49 -8.56
N THR A 523 -11.63 -10.37 -7.82
CA THR A 523 -10.49 -9.54 -8.23
C THR A 523 -9.65 -10.15 -9.35
N GLU A 524 -9.83 -11.44 -9.62
CA GLU A 524 -9.15 -12.19 -10.69
C GLU A 524 -10.01 -12.35 -11.95
N LEU A 525 -11.31 -12.00 -11.89
CA LEU A 525 -12.16 -11.98 -13.08
C LEU A 525 -11.53 -11.10 -14.15
N SER A 526 -11.38 -11.67 -15.34
CA SER A 526 -10.82 -11.00 -16.51
C SER A 526 -11.75 -11.12 -17.71
N HIS A 527 -11.44 -10.42 -18.79
CA HIS A 527 -12.16 -10.60 -20.05
C HIS A 527 -12.14 -12.05 -20.53
N HIS A 528 -11.06 -12.80 -20.25
CA HIS A 528 -10.95 -14.22 -20.58
C HIS A 528 -11.87 -15.11 -19.75
N SER A 529 -12.38 -14.63 -18.62
CA SER A 529 -13.37 -15.35 -17.81
C SER A 529 -14.74 -15.41 -18.49
N LEU A 530 -14.99 -14.61 -19.52
CA LEU A 530 -16.26 -14.59 -20.26
C LEU A 530 -16.15 -15.52 -21.47
N ILE A 531 -16.81 -16.67 -21.40
CA ILE A 531 -16.77 -17.68 -22.47
C ILE A 531 -18.17 -17.91 -23.05
N GLN A 532 -18.22 -18.32 -24.31
CA GLN A 532 -19.47 -18.70 -24.97
C GLN A 532 -19.46 -20.19 -25.23
N TYR A 533 -20.46 -20.90 -24.72
CA TYR A 533 -20.69 -22.30 -25.02
C TYR A 533 -21.82 -22.44 -26.03
N ARG A 534 -21.58 -23.13 -27.14
CA ARG A 534 -22.63 -23.47 -28.10
C ARG A 534 -23.16 -24.87 -27.79
N HIS A 535 -24.43 -24.97 -27.43
CA HIS A 535 -25.06 -26.24 -27.13
C HIS A 535 -25.09 -27.13 -28.39
N ALA A 536 -24.56 -28.35 -28.30
CA ALA A 536 -24.27 -29.19 -29.45
C ALA A 536 -25.51 -29.57 -30.27
N THR A 537 -26.66 -29.74 -29.62
CA THR A 537 -27.90 -30.21 -30.26
C THR A 537 -28.82 -29.08 -30.71
N THR A 538 -28.90 -28.00 -29.93
CA THR A 538 -29.83 -26.88 -30.21
C THR A 538 -29.15 -25.72 -30.94
N GLY A 539 -27.82 -25.66 -30.95
CA GLY A 539 -27.05 -24.54 -31.49
C GLY A 539 -27.12 -23.26 -30.67
N GLU A 540 -27.82 -23.29 -29.53
CA GLU A 540 -28.01 -22.15 -28.63
C GLU A 540 -26.68 -21.70 -28.01
N LEU A 541 -26.46 -20.38 -27.94
CA LEU A 541 -25.28 -19.78 -27.31
C LEU A 541 -25.57 -19.47 -25.85
N ILE A 542 -24.85 -20.14 -24.95
CA ILE A 542 -24.95 -19.97 -23.51
C ILE A 542 -23.70 -19.22 -23.03
N PRO A 543 -23.84 -17.98 -22.53
CA PRO A 543 -22.72 -17.26 -21.93
C PRO A 543 -22.38 -17.88 -20.57
N LEU A 544 -21.10 -18.19 -20.35
CA LEU A 544 -20.61 -18.74 -19.10
C LEU A 544 -19.52 -17.83 -18.52
N LEU A 545 -19.46 -17.80 -17.19
CA LEU A 545 -18.42 -17.16 -16.41
C LEU A 545 -17.50 -18.25 -15.85
N GLN A 546 -16.27 -18.29 -16.35
CA GLN A 546 -15.22 -19.19 -15.91
C GLN A 546 -14.52 -18.61 -14.66
N ILE A 547 -14.56 -19.37 -13.57
CA ILE A 547 -13.88 -19.06 -12.32
C ILE A 547 -12.66 -19.96 -12.20
N THR A 548 -11.48 -19.34 -12.29
CA THR A 548 -10.19 -20.01 -12.13
C THR A 548 -10.08 -20.65 -10.74
N PRO A 549 -9.43 -21.83 -10.62
CA PRO A 549 -9.11 -22.44 -9.33
C PRO A 549 -8.43 -21.47 -8.36
N SER A 550 -8.88 -21.43 -7.11
CA SER A 550 -8.17 -20.76 -6.01
C SER A 550 -7.88 -21.76 -4.89
N LYS A 551 -6.59 -21.93 -4.56
CA LYS A 551 -6.03 -22.79 -3.50
C LYS A 551 -6.33 -24.29 -3.63
N THR A 552 -7.59 -24.67 -3.46
CA THR A 552 -8.07 -26.06 -3.38
C THR A 552 -9.38 -26.28 -4.14
N ASP A 553 -9.95 -25.22 -4.73
CA ASP A 553 -11.21 -25.31 -5.48
C ASP A 553 -10.94 -25.74 -6.91
N ALA A 554 -11.83 -26.58 -7.45
CA ALA A 554 -11.81 -26.90 -8.87
C ALA A 554 -12.22 -25.68 -9.72
N GLU A 555 -11.86 -25.71 -10.99
CA GLU A 555 -12.37 -24.76 -11.98
C GLU A 555 -13.90 -24.86 -12.04
N ARG A 556 -14.58 -23.72 -12.07
CA ARG A 556 -16.05 -23.67 -12.09
C ARG A 556 -16.54 -22.83 -13.26
N LEU A 557 -17.55 -23.34 -13.96
CA LEU A 557 -18.29 -22.60 -14.98
C LEU A 557 -19.67 -22.24 -14.43
N LEU A 558 -19.96 -20.95 -14.35
CA LEU A 558 -21.27 -20.43 -13.93
C LEU A 558 -22.05 -19.97 -15.16
N VAL A 559 -23.32 -20.35 -15.28
CA VAL A 559 -24.19 -19.79 -16.33
C VAL A 559 -24.43 -18.31 -16.03
N ILE A 560 -24.24 -17.45 -17.02
CA ILE A 560 -24.50 -16.02 -16.88
C ILE A 560 -26.00 -15.79 -17.07
N SER A 561 -26.69 -15.41 -15.98
CA SER A 561 -28.09 -14.99 -16.04
C SER A 561 -28.23 -13.66 -16.81
N PRO A 562 -29.41 -13.32 -17.35
CA PRO A 562 -29.63 -12.04 -18.02
C PRO A 562 -29.24 -10.83 -17.14
N GLU A 563 -29.60 -10.88 -15.85
CA GLU A 563 -29.26 -9.84 -14.88
C GLU A 563 -27.73 -9.72 -14.69
N LEU A 564 -27.01 -10.83 -14.61
CA LEU A 564 -25.56 -10.82 -14.53
C LEU A 564 -24.91 -10.34 -15.84
N ALA A 565 -25.51 -10.67 -17.00
CA ALA A 565 -25.04 -10.20 -18.29
C ALA A 565 -25.08 -8.68 -18.38
N ASP A 566 -26.16 -8.04 -17.93
CA ASP A 566 -26.30 -6.58 -17.90
C ASP A 566 -25.25 -5.93 -17.00
N VAL A 567 -25.00 -6.50 -15.82
CA VAL A 567 -23.97 -6.01 -14.89
C VAL A 567 -22.57 -6.12 -15.51
N LEU A 568 -22.22 -7.28 -16.07
CA LEU A 568 -20.92 -7.52 -16.69
C LEU A 568 -20.72 -6.64 -17.94
N ALA A 569 -21.75 -6.48 -18.77
CA ALA A 569 -21.71 -5.59 -19.93
C ALA A 569 -21.51 -4.12 -19.52
N THR A 570 -22.15 -3.69 -18.44
CA THR A 570 -21.96 -2.35 -17.87
C THR A 570 -20.53 -2.15 -17.37
N ILE A 571 -19.95 -3.15 -16.70
CA ILE A 571 -18.54 -3.12 -16.26
C ILE A 571 -17.59 -3.03 -17.46
N VAL A 572 -17.76 -3.92 -18.45
CA VAL A 572 -16.94 -3.95 -19.67
C VAL A 572 -17.02 -2.62 -20.41
N THR A 573 -18.22 -2.05 -20.56
CA THR A 573 -18.42 -0.75 -21.22
C THR A 573 -17.67 0.36 -20.51
N ARG A 574 -17.63 0.35 -19.17
CA ARG A 574 -16.94 1.38 -18.38
C ARG A 574 -15.42 1.33 -18.54
N ILE A 575 -14.83 0.13 -18.61
CA ILE A 575 -13.37 -0.04 -18.62
C ILE A 575 -12.78 -0.12 -20.03
N ARG A 576 -13.63 -0.21 -21.06
CA ARG A 576 -13.22 -0.29 -22.46
C ARG A 576 -12.58 1.02 -22.91
N GLN A 577 -11.42 0.91 -23.55
CA GLN A 577 -10.71 2.02 -24.17
C GLN A 577 -11.37 2.43 -25.50
N PRO A 578 -11.08 3.63 -26.02
CA PRO A 578 -11.65 4.09 -27.29
C PRO A 578 -11.37 3.17 -28.49
N ASP A 579 -10.29 2.40 -28.45
CA ASP A 579 -9.92 1.40 -29.46
C ASP A 579 -10.68 0.07 -29.33
N GLY A 580 -11.55 -0.06 -28.32
CA GLY A 580 -12.33 -1.27 -28.03
C GLY A 580 -11.63 -2.25 -27.08
N GLY A 581 -10.35 -2.05 -26.76
CA GLY A 581 -9.59 -2.91 -25.86
C GLY A 581 -9.92 -2.72 -24.38
N ILE A 582 -9.58 -3.71 -23.55
CA ILE A 582 -9.60 -3.59 -22.08
C ILE A 582 -8.14 -3.42 -21.61
N PRO A 583 -7.83 -2.42 -20.78
CA PRO A 583 -6.46 -2.21 -20.30
C PRO A 583 -5.91 -3.43 -19.56
N LEU A 584 -4.66 -3.76 -19.84
CA LEU A 584 -3.93 -4.79 -19.12
C LEU A 584 -3.37 -4.20 -17.83
N VAL A 585 -3.69 -4.81 -16.70
CA VAL A 585 -3.24 -4.38 -15.38
C VAL A 585 -2.59 -5.53 -14.62
N SER A 586 -1.50 -5.23 -13.92
CA SER A 586 -0.86 -6.20 -13.02
C SER A 586 -1.53 -6.15 -11.64
N ALA A 587 -2.06 -7.29 -11.21
CA ALA A 587 -2.51 -7.48 -9.83
C ALA A 587 -1.35 -7.94 -8.95
N TYR A 588 -1.37 -7.53 -7.69
CA TYR A 588 -0.46 -8.03 -6.68
C TYR A 588 -1.22 -9.02 -5.80
N ASP A 589 -0.76 -10.26 -5.80
CA ASP A 589 -1.29 -11.31 -4.94
C ASP A 589 -0.80 -11.08 -3.50
N TYR A 590 -1.74 -10.80 -2.59
CA TYR A 590 -1.42 -10.52 -1.19
C TYR A 590 -1.11 -11.80 -0.37
N HIS A 591 -1.55 -12.96 -0.84
CA HIS A 591 -1.25 -14.26 -0.26
C HIS A 591 0.14 -14.71 -0.70
N GLU A 592 0.39 -14.74 -2.00
CA GLU A 592 1.69 -15.18 -2.55
C GLU A 592 2.76 -14.10 -2.51
N ARG A 593 2.39 -12.83 -2.32
CA ARG A 593 3.29 -11.68 -2.30
C ARG A 593 4.10 -11.48 -3.57
N ILE A 594 3.49 -11.78 -4.70
CA ILE A 594 4.07 -11.63 -6.04
C ILE A 594 3.17 -10.76 -6.92
N TRP A 595 3.78 -10.20 -7.97
CA TRP A 595 3.04 -9.50 -9.03
C TRP A 595 2.64 -10.51 -10.09
N ASN A 596 1.35 -10.58 -10.40
CA ASN A 596 0.83 -11.39 -11.48
C ASN A 596 1.10 -10.70 -12.83
N PRO A 597 1.23 -11.48 -13.92
CA PRO A 597 1.32 -10.94 -15.27
C PRO A 597 0.17 -9.95 -15.58
N PRO A 598 0.39 -8.92 -16.41
CA PRO A 598 -0.68 -8.02 -16.84
C PRO A 598 -1.84 -8.80 -17.49
N MET A 599 -3.07 -8.56 -17.02
CA MET A 599 -4.28 -9.23 -17.51
C MET A 599 -5.41 -8.21 -17.72
N PRO A 600 -6.37 -8.46 -18.63
CA PRO A 600 -7.53 -7.59 -18.87
C PRO A 600 -8.57 -7.79 -17.76
N LEU A 601 -8.24 -7.43 -16.52
CA LEU A 601 -9.10 -7.64 -15.36
C LEU A 601 -10.39 -6.81 -15.45
N LEU A 602 -11.53 -7.37 -15.04
CA LEU A 602 -12.81 -6.65 -15.06
C LEU A 602 -12.89 -5.62 -13.94
N PHE A 603 -12.38 -5.95 -12.75
CA PHE A 603 -12.40 -5.07 -11.57
C PHE A 603 -11.16 -4.17 -11.53
N GLN A 604 -11.12 -3.19 -12.42
CA GLN A 604 -10.05 -2.21 -12.52
C GLN A 604 -10.57 -0.79 -12.67
N TRP A 605 -9.79 0.20 -12.28
CA TRP A 605 -10.18 1.60 -12.42
C TRP A 605 -9.02 2.49 -12.84
N HIS A 606 -9.37 3.57 -13.53
CA HIS A 606 -8.41 4.61 -13.85
C HIS A 606 -8.13 5.47 -12.61
N TRP A 607 -6.87 5.53 -12.21
CA TRP A 607 -6.40 6.35 -11.10
C TRP A 607 -5.23 7.25 -11.53
N ARG A 608 -5.56 8.52 -11.75
CA ARG A 608 -4.64 9.56 -12.25
C ARG A 608 -4.10 9.23 -13.64
N LEU A 609 -2.91 8.64 -13.73
CA LEU A 609 -2.24 8.28 -14.99
C LEU A 609 -2.00 6.77 -15.12
N GLU A 610 -2.55 5.96 -14.21
CA GLU A 610 -2.42 4.51 -14.27
C GLU A 610 -3.79 3.85 -14.15
N ASP A 611 -4.03 2.82 -14.96
CA ASP A 611 -5.06 1.83 -14.69
C ASP A 611 -4.52 0.83 -13.66
N ARG A 612 -5.37 0.46 -12.71
CA ARG A 612 -4.97 -0.47 -11.65
C ARG A 612 -6.14 -1.32 -11.17
N PRO A 613 -5.88 -2.55 -10.69
CA PRO A 613 -6.94 -3.39 -10.17
C PRO A 613 -7.46 -2.87 -8.83
N LEU A 614 -8.74 -3.10 -8.59
CA LEU A 614 -9.35 -2.90 -7.28
C LEU A 614 -8.81 -3.95 -6.31
N SER A 615 -8.35 -3.50 -5.13
CA SER A 615 -7.89 -4.43 -4.10
C SER A 615 -9.08 -4.98 -3.29
N PRO A 616 -8.96 -6.18 -2.68
CA PRO A 616 -10.00 -6.70 -1.80
C PRO A 616 -10.37 -5.73 -0.66
N ASN A 617 -9.39 -4.99 -0.14
CA ASN A 617 -9.63 -3.99 0.89
C ASN A 617 -10.44 -2.79 0.38
N MET A 618 -10.18 -2.34 -0.86
CA MET A 618 -10.98 -1.28 -1.48
C MET A 618 -12.42 -1.72 -1.66
N ILE A 619 -12.66 -2.92 -2.20
CA ILE A 619 -14.02 -3.48 -2.36
C ILE A 619 -14.74 -3.57 -1.01
N ARG A 620 -14.08 -4.08 0.05
CA ARG A 620 -14.65 -4.09 1.41
C ARG A 620 -15.03 -2.69 1.89
N GLN A 621 -14.19 -1.69 1.62
CA GLN A 621 -14.48 -0.30 1.96
C GLN A 621 -15.71 0.22 1.20
N LEU A 622 -15.79 -0.01 -0.12
CA LEU A 622 -16.91 0.41 -0.95
C LEU A 622 -18.25 -0.19 -0.50
N ILE A 623 -18.26 -1.49 -0.13
CA ILE A 623 -19.44 -2.17 0.42
C ILE A 623 -19.85 -1.54 1.76
N ASN A 624 -18.89 -1.31 2.66
CA ASN A 624 -19.16 -0.71 3.97
C ASN A 624 -19.65 0.74 3.86
N ASP A 625 -19.08 1.54 2.96
CA ASP A 625 -19.51 2.92 2.73
C ASP A 625 -20.95 3.00 2.19
N THR A 626 -21.36 1.99 1.40
CA THR A 626 -22.73 1.85 0.90
C THR A 626 -23.69 1.48 2.04
N LEU A 627 -23.30 0.53 2.90
CA LEU A 627 -24.07 0.18 4.09
C LEU A 627 -24.23 1.36 5.06
N ALA A 628 -23.19 2.15 5.26
CA ALA A 628 -23.23 3.31 6.15
C ALA A 628 -24.31 4.33 5.74
N SER A 629 -24.71 4.37 4.47
CA SER A 629 -25.79 5.24 3.98
C SER A 629 -27.21 4.70 4.18
N THR A 630 -27.38 3.52 4.77
CA THR A 630 -28.69 2.85 4.90
C THR A 630 -29.27 2.83 6.32
N GLU A 631 -28.54 3.34 7.31
CA GLU A 631 -28.90 3.30 8.74
C GLU A 631 -29.21 1.89 9.30
N LEU A 632 -28.90 0.82 8.53
CA LEU A 632 -29.18 -0.55 8.92
C LEU A 632 -28.38 -0.95 10.16
N THR A 633 -29.08 -1.48 11.16
CA THR A 633 -28.49 -1.97 12.42
C THR A 633 -28.69 -3.48 12.54
N GLY A 634 -27.74 -4.15 13.21
CA GLY A 634 -27.88 -5.55 13.61
C GLY A 634 -28.72 -5.69 14.88
N ALA A 635 -28.98 -6.95 15.29
CA ALA A 635 -29.79 -7.27 16.48
C ALA A 635 -29.27 -6.63 17.79
N SER A 636 -28.00 -6.24 17.84
CA SER A 636 -27.39 -5.55 18.99
C SER A 636 -27.50 -4.02 18.93
N GLY A 637 -28.25 -3.44 17.99
CA GLY A 637 -28.35 -2.00 17.75
C GLY A 637 -27.11 -1.35 17.12
N ALA A 638 -26.05 -2.13 16.84
CA ALA A 638 -24.84 -1.63 16.19
C ALA A 638 -25.00 -1.59 14.66
N PRO A 639 -24.34 -0.65 13.94
CA PRO A 639 -24.38 -0.60 12.49
C PRO A 639 -24.04 -1.95 11.86
N LEU A 640 -24.89 -2.40 10.94
CA LEU A 640 -24.74 -3.70 10.29
C LEU A 640 -23.48 -3.69 9.40
N ARG A 641 -22.66 -4.74 9.54
CA ARG A 641 -21.50 -4.97 8.67
C ARG A 641 -21.74 -6.19 7.80
N VAL A 642 -21.58 -6.02 6.49
CA VAL A 642 -21.57 -7.10 5.50
C VAL A 642 -20.16 -7.24 4.94
N THR A 643 -19.72 -8.47 4.80
CA THR A 643 -18.45 -8.81 4.17
C THR A 643 -18.70 -9.59 2.88
N PRO A 644 -17.74 -9.61 1.94
CA PRO A 644 -17.84 -10.42 0.72
C PRO A 644 -18.19 -11.89 0.98
N HIS A 645 -17.68 -12.47 2.08
CA HIS A 645 -17.98 -13.84 2.49
C HIS A 645 -19.46 -14.04 2.88
N ASP A 646 -20.15 -12.99 3.31
CA ASP A 646 -21.57 -13.07 3.62
C ASP A 646 -22.39 -13.27 2.34
N PHE A 647 -22.05 -12.59 1.23
CA PHE A 647 -22.73 -12.77 -0.07
C PHE A 647 -22.68 -14.21 -0.57
N ARG A 648 -21.51 -14.86 -0.51
CA ARG A 648 -21.37 -16.28 -0.88
C ARG A 648 -22.34 -17.17 -0.11
N ARG A 649 -22.50 -16.92 1.18
CA ARG A 649 -23.37 -17.72 2.04
C ARG A 649 -24.83 -17.45 1.77
N LEU A 650 -25.19 -16.18 1.56
CA LEU A 650 -26.55 -15.79 1.19
C LEU A 650 -26.94 -16.41 -0.15
N PHE A 651 -26.04 -16.40 -1.14
CA PHE A 651 -26.23 -17.05 -2.43
C PHE A 651 -26.49 -18.55 -2.31
N ILE A 652 -25.66 -19.27 -1.53
CA ILE A 652 -25.86 -20.71 -1.31
C ILE A 652 -27.19 -20.98 -0.61
N THR A 653 -27.52 -20.21 0.43
CA THR A 653 -28.81 -20.38 1.14
C THR A 653 -30.00 -20.09 0.23
N ASP A 654 -29.93 -19.08 -0.64
CA ASP A 654 -31.00 -18.75 -1.58
C ASP A 654 -31.18 -19.84 -2.65
N ALA A 655 -30.09 -20.42 -3.15
CA ALA A 655 -30.11 -21.57 -4.04
C ALA A 655 -30.75 -22.80 -3.38
N GLU A 656 -30.38 -23.11 -2.14
CA GLU A 656 -30.99 -24.22 -1.38
C GLU A 656 -32.50 -23.99 -1.15
N MET A 657 -32.90 -22.77 -0.79
CA MET A 657 -34.32 -22.43 -0.59
C MET A 657 -35.12 -22.48 -1.89
N SER A 658 -34.52 -22.05 -3.00
CA SER A 658 -35.11 -22.10 -4.34
C SER A 658 -35.23 -23.53 -4.85
N ASP A 659 -34.22 -24.39 -4.60
CA ASP A 659 -34.26 -25.82 -4.92
C ASP A 659 -35.35 -26.54 -4.12
N VAL A 660 -35.53 -26.21 -2.84
CA VAL A 660 -36.63 -26.74 -2.01
C VAL A 660 -38.00 -26.28 -2.51
N ALA A 661 -38.12 -25.05 -3.03
CA ALA A 661 -39.35 -24.55 -3.63
C ALA A 661 -39.64 -25.17 -5.02
N ALA A 662 -38.61 -25.47 -5.80
CA ALA A 662 -38.71 -26.14 -7.10
C ALA A 662 -39.06 -27.64 -6.96
N ASP A 663 -38.53 -28.34 -5.95
CA ASP A 663 -38.93 -29.73 -5.66
C ASP A 663 -40.41 -29.82 -5.21
N ALA A 664 -41.01 -28.73 -4.70
CA ALA A 664 -42.44 -28.64 -4.40
C ALA A 664 -43.31 -28.23 -5.60
N SER A 665 -42.71 -27.80 -6.72
CA SER A 665 -43.41 -27.36 -7.92
C SER A 665 -42.61 -27.65 -9.20
N PHE A 666 -42.85 -28.83 -9.77
CA PHE A 666 -42.40 -29.27 -11.10
C PHE A 666 -40.92 -29.71 -11.26
N SER A 667 -40.77 -30.98 -11.64
CA SER A 667 -39.51 -31.63 -12.03
C SER A 667 -39.00 -31.11 -13.38
N GLY A 668 -37.79 -30.53 -13.42
CA GLY A 668 -37.13 -30.30 -14.71
C GLY A 668 -36.06 -29.23 -14.77
N ARG A 669 -35.04 -29.29 -13.91
CA ARG A 669 -33.67 -28.80 -14.22
C ARG A 669 -32.70 -29.21 -13.11
N ARG A 670 -32.00 -30.34 -13.32
CA ARG A 670 -30.87 -30.78 -12.49
C ARG A 670 -29.66 -30.97 -13.39
N GLU A 671 -28.54 -30.34 -13.04
CA GLU A 671 -27.31 -31.07 -12.68
C GLU A 671 -26.20 -30.13 -12.14
N ARG A 672 -25.71 -30.49 -10.94
CA ARG A 672 -24.39 -30.20 -10.32
C ARG A 672 -24.13 -28.83 -9.67
N PHE A 673 -24.52 -28.72 -8.40
CA PHE A 673 -23.87 -27.82 -7.43
C PHE A 673 -23.41 -28.48 -6.12
N LEU A 674 -23.53 -29.80 -5.97
CA LEU A 674 -23.21 -30.49 -4.72
C LEU A 674 -22.11 -31.54 -4.90
N ALA A 675 -20.87 -31.09 -4.99
CA ALA A 675 -19.71 -31.89 -4.62
C ALA A 675 -18.59 -30.96 -4.11
N GLY A 676 -18.52 -30.77 -2.79
CA GLY A 676 -17.43 -30.03 -2.13
C GLY A 676 -17.89 -29.15 -0.97
N ALA A 677 -18.47 -29.76 0.08
CA ALA A 677 -18.66 -29.14 1.39
C ALA A 677 -17.73 -29.78 2.42
#